data_AF-A0A4Z0Z532-F1
#
_entry.id   AF-A0A4Z0Z532-F1
#
_cell.length_a   1.000
_cell.length_b   1.000
_cell.length_c   1.000
_cell.angle_alpha   90.00
_cell.angle_beta   90.00
_cell.angle_gamma   90.00
#
_symmetry.space_group_name_H-M   'P 1'
#
loop_
_entity.id
_entity.type
_entity.pdbx_description
1 polymer ?
#
loop_
_entity_poly.entity_id
_entity_poly.type
_entity_poly.pdbx_seq_one_letter_code
_entity_poly.pdbx_strand_id
1 'polypeptide(L)'
;MRDDGNSKTDVKHELDADTEETPTEAEAAVIEKYMRTLPERFKQGLIRFGRADDRDEEQDEYEMLPALLDVIDLTGDTPSTQRRSETQPLRNPSYSLEVLIDYYDCGGLKLKPGSTVEIPMLEQPQLFKTSFLCIKHIIDTPSGIRLRGIPLTRVRHLRGRIPRFRNEVAMVLHVDSDDSRPDEVQAAIEVPVTDVINTRNCHFTNADFPQHRTVLGIYSTVDDLEEQGVLMCRWRCIFKYRDSATRIAHIDQTRKNAAPLEYIIEHFTAKQVSKKRFEVPEAGRFNVWRGGKTRGGEHAPENENSLVKGPVVQLDGEEDHDLVMVEKKSGQRYTFGDMFCGAGGASCGARKAGFQIKVACDHHAGACKTYGEVFPEAQLYMMDIFDFITSGDLKIRVDVLHLSPPCQYWSPAHTVAGVNDDANIAVLFSCHELIRKLRPRIFTLEQTFGILHPKFEYYFNALVHGFTENNYSVRWKIVDLIDWGSPATRKRLVMIGSCPGEDLPPFPKATHVAPGVKRRGQKPHVTVKKMLARIPRDASQYDDMHQPHEMVRKYHERWDPDVTLKRCITTNGGCGNYHPNGRRDFTLREYATLQTFPVDYPFQNPDRKRQIGNAFPPMVVKTLYTHIRKWLENKDRVYAIENEPIDLDDPYVELLDLEDEFMDDAASNDEDVEYIGSQHLSSTSDSSTSTYRDDMDLDIGDGDYSQAPCIDRNQQRRIWATIDLTGD
;
A
#
# COMPACT_ATOMS: atom_id res chain seq x y z
N MET A 1 -65.33 53.73 -26.71
CA MET A 1 -65.88 53.17 -27.95
C MET A 1 -64.99 52.04 -28.43
N ARG A 2 -65.47 50.79 -28.25
CA ARG A 2 -65.39 49.64 -29.19
C ARG A 2 -63.98 49.17 -29.60
N ASP A 3 -63.58 48.00 -29.10
CA ASP A 3 -63.78 46.65 -29.70
C ASP A 3 -62.63 46.40 -30.69
N ASP A 4 -62.04 45.23 -30.89
CA ASP A 4 -61.97 43.89 -30.27
C ASP A 4 -60.94 43.16 -31.17
N GLY A 5 -60.19 42.16 -30.67
CA GLY A 5 -59.43 41.30 -31.60
C GLY A 5 -58.20 40.55 -31.10
N ASN A 6 -58.36 39.78 -30.03
CA ASN A 6 -57.74 38.49 -29.71
C ASN A 6 -56.65 37.90 -30.66
N SER A 7 -55.44 37.59 -30.16
CA SER A 7 -54.97 36.19 -29.95
C SER A 7 -53.48 36.06 -29.55
N LYS A 8 -53.29 35.52 -28.33
CA LYS A 8 -52.24 34.64 -27.79
C LYS A 8 -50.75 34.86 -28.15
N THR A 9 -49.99 35.28 -27.13
CA THR A 9 -48.67 34.72 -26.78
C THR A 9 -48.48 34.77 -25.26
N ASP A 10 -48.27 33.60 -24.64
CA ASP A 10 -48.00 33.45 -23.22
C ASP A 10 -46.60 33.99 -22.86
N VAL A 11 -46.56 34.89 -21.88
CA VAL A 11 -45.34 35.44 -21.27
C VAL A 11 -44.90 34.50 -20.14
N LYS A 12 -43.70 33.93 -20.25
CA LYS A 12 -42.98 33.32 -19.12
C LYS A 12 -42.00 34.35 -18.55
N HIS A 13 -42.11 34.56 -17.24
CA HIS A 13 -41.22 35.39 -16.43
C HIS A 13 -39.81 34.80 -16.31
N GLU A 14 -38.85 35.72 -16.21
CA GLU A 14 -37.41 35.59 -16.06
C GLU A 14 -36.97 34.85 -14.78
N LEU A 15 -35.84 34.13 -14.90
CA LEU A 15 -34.93 33.78 -13.83
C LEU A 15 -33.50 34.04 -14.35
N ASP A 16 -32.79 34.90 -13.64
CA ASP A 16 -31.42 35.35 -13.92
C ASP A 16 -30.41 34.20 -13.92
N ALA A 17 -29.48 34.24 -14.88
CA ALA A 17 -28.33 33.36 -15.00
C ALA A 17 -27.09 34.08 -14.46
N ASP A 18 -26.44 33.49 -13.45
CA ASP A 18 -25.09 33.87 -13.03
C ASP A 18 -24.06 33.32 -14.04
N THR A 19 -23.11 34.19 -14.34
CA THR A 19 -22.10 34.15 -15.41
C THR A 19 -20.93 33.19 -15.13
N GLU A 20 -20.59 32.35 -16.11
CA GLU A 20 -19.31 31.65 -16.22
C GLU A 20 -18.20 32.61 -16.71
N GLU A 21 -17.08 32.70 -16.01
CA GLU A 21 -15.87 33.41 -16.47
C GLU A 21 -15.10 32.56 -17.50
N THR A 22 -14.90 33.09 -18.70
CA THR A 22 -14.04 32.53 -19.74
C THR A 22 -12.56 32.89 -19.51
N PRO A 23 -11.60 31.98 -19.78
CA PRO A 23 -10.18 32.25 -19.60
C PRO A 23 -9.69 33.37 -20.52
N THR A 24 -8.72 34.14 -20.02
CA THR A 24 -8.18 35.30 -20.72
C THR A 24 -7.31 34.89 -21.91
N GLU A 25 -7.20 35.75 -22.95
CA GLU A 25 -6.40 35.49 -24.17
C GLU A 25 -4.93 35.11 -23.86
N ALA A 26 -4.40 35.52 -22.70
CA ALA A 26 -3.06 35.17 -22.25
C ALA A 26 -2.93 33.68 -21.83
N GLU A 27 -3.98 33.10 -21.23
CA GLU A 27 -4.03 31.70 -20.80
C GLU A 27 -4.21 30.76 -22.00
N ALA A 28 -5.04 31.17 -22.96
CA ALA A 28 -5.21 30.47 -24.24
C ALA A 28 -3.88 30.37 -25.02
N ALA A 29 -3.07 31.44 -25.02
CA ALA A 29 -1.77 31.47 -25.69
C ALA A 29 -0.72 30.55 -25.02
N VAL A 30 -0.78 30.36 -23.70
CA VAL A 30 0.10 29.43 -22.96
C VAL A 30 -0.26 27.98 -23.27
N ILE A 31 -1.56 27.66 -23.33
CA ILE A 31 -2.06 26.33 -23.69
C ILE A 31 -1.70 26.01 -25.15
N GLU A 32 -1.85 26.96 -26.07
CA GLU A 32 -1.49 26.76 -27.48
C GLU A 32 0.02 26.53 -27.68
N LYS A 33 0.85 27.22 -26.91
CA LYS A 33 2.31 27.02 -26.90
C LYS A 33 2.69 25.65 -26.35
N TYR A 34 1.98 25.15 -25.33
CA TYR A 34 2.20 23.82 -24.74
C TYR A 34 1.78 22.70 -25.69
N MET A 35 0.62 22.85 -26.35
CA MET A 35 0.09 21.89 -27.33
C MET A 35 1.00 21.70 -28.56
N ARG A 36 1.77 22.72 -28.96
CA ARG A 36 2.73 22.63 -30.07
C ARG A 36 3.98 21.81 -29.74
N THR A 37 4.26 21.55 -28.47
CA THR A 37 5.44 20.77 -28.02
C THR A 37 5.20 19.28 -27.84
N LEU A 38 3.94 18.83 -27.98
CA LEU A 38 3.59 17.42 -27.84
C LEU A 38 3.90 16.62 -29.12
N PRO A 39 4.41 15.37 -28.99
CA PRO A 39 4.63 14.48 -30.14
C PRO A 39 3.33 14.16 -30.90
N GLU A 40 3.41 14.06 -32.22
CA GLU A 40 2.23 14.00 -33.12
C GLU A 40 1.26 12.83 -32.90
N ARG A 41 1.72 11.76 -32.24
CA ARG A 41 0.87 10.65 -31.79
C ARG A 41 -0.21 11.07 -30.76
N PHE A 42 -0.02 12.20 -30.07
CA PHE A 42 -0.97 12.72 -29.09
C PHE A 42 -2.04 13.64 -29.70
N LYS A 43 -1.82 14.17 -30.91
CA LYS A 43 -2.78 15.09 -31.57
C LYS A 43 -3.94 14.36 -32.25
N GLN A 44 -3.79 13.08 -32.57
CA GLN A 44 -4.82 12.29 -33.27
C GLN A 44 -5.94 11.77 -32.36
N GLY A 45 -5.84 11.93 -31.03
CA GLY A 45 -6.85 11.47 -30.09
C GLY A 45 -7.97 12.48 -29.76
N LEU A 46 -7.88 13.73 -30.21
CA LEU A 46 -8.68 14.84 -29.67
C LEU A 46 -9.83 15.35 -30.57
N ILE A 47 -10.18 14.65 -31.66
CA ILE A 47 -11.27 15.10 -32.55
C ILE A 47 -12.36 14.03 -32.64
N ARG A 48 -13.15 13.88 -31.57
CA ARG A 48 -14.55 13.42 -31.66
C ARG A 48 -15.36 14.02 -30.50
N PHE A 49 -15.81 15.25 -30.68
CA PHE A 49 -16.91 15.80 -29.90
C PHE A 49 -18.23 15.38 -30.54
N GLY A 50 -18.99 14.53 -29.85
CA GLY A 50 -20.38 14.20 -30.16
C GLY A 50 -21.09 13.87 -28.86
N ARG A 51 -22.16 14.61 -28.58
CA ARG A 51 -23.04 14.51 -27.40
C ARG A 51 -23.32 13.04 -27.03
N ALA A 52 -22.95 12.63 -25.83
CA ALA A 52 -23.42 11.39 -25.23
C ALA A 52 -24.64 11.69 -24.35
N ASP A 53 -25.73 10.97 -24.60
CA ASP A 53 -26.96 10.94 -23.80
C ASP A 53 -26.69 9.96 -22.63
N ASP A 54 -27.03 10.34 -21.39
CA ASP A 54 -26.73 9.61 -20.12
C ASP A 54 -27.43 8.23 -19.97
N ARG A 55 -27.79 7.55 -21.07
CA ARG A 55 -28.55 6.29 -21.05
C ARG A 55 -27.77 5.04 -21.47
N ASP A 56 -26.53 5.19 -21.95
CA ASP A 56 -25.75 4.06 -22.47
C ASP A 56 -24.64 3.56 -21.51
N GLU A 57 -24.49 4.13 -20.31
CA GLU A 57 -23.49 3.68 -19.32
C GLU A 57 -23.75 2.28 -18.73
N GLU A 58 -24.98 1.77 -18.81
CA GLU A 58 -25.39 0.53 -18.12
C GLU A 58 -25.05 -0.76 -18.90
N GLN A 59 -24.78 -0.67 -20.21
CA GLN A 59 -24.57 -1.83 -21.08
C GLN A 59 -23.09 -2.21 -21.27
N ASP A 60 -22.19 -1.23 -21.09
CA ASP A 60 -20.73 -1.39 -21.26
C ASP A 60 -20.06 -2.20 -20.13
N GLU A 61 -20.69 -2.29 -18.94
CA GLU A 61 -20.15 -3.06 -17.80
C GLU A 61 -20.10 -4.58 -18.09
N TYR A 62 -20.95 -5.08 -19.00
CA TYR A 62 -21.09 -6.51 -19.30
C TYR A 62 -20.15 -7.02 -20.41
N GLU A 63 -19.71 -6.14 -21.34
CA GLU A 63 -18.73 -6.49 -22.39
C GLU A 63 -17.26 -6.27 -21.96
N MET A 64 -17.02 -5.44 -20.94
CA MET A 64 -15.67 -5.01 -20.55
C MET A 64 -15.00 -5.85 -19.45
N LEU A 65 -15.79 -6.58 -18.65
CA LEU A 65 -15.24 -7.49 -17.63
C LEU A 65 -14.27 -8.52 -18.24
N PRO A 66 -14.59 -9.19 -19.36
CA PRO A 66 -13.69 -10.15 -20.00
C PRO A 66 -12.36 -9.53 -20.44
N ALA A 67 -12.37 -8.33 -21.04
CA ALA A 67 -11.15 -7.66 -21.51
C ALA A 67 -10.23 -7.20 -20.37
N LEU A 68 -10.78 -6.88 -19.19
CA LEU A 68 -10.01 -6.56 -17.99
C LEU A 68 -9.55 -7.83 -17.23
N LEU A 69 -10.38 -8.88 -17.25
CA LEU A 69 -10.07 -10.23 -16.76
C LEU A 69 -9.04 -10.95 -17.65
N ASP A 70 -8.87 -10.53 -18.90
CA ASP A 70 -7.86 -11.02 -19.86
C ASP A 70 -6.46 -10.40 -19.63
N VAL A 71 -6.36 -9.40 -18.74
CA VAL A 71 -5.11 -8.71 -18.35
C VAL A 71 -4.72 -9.01 -16.90
N ILE A 72 -5.71 -9.33 -16.05
CA ILE A 72 -5.52 -9.65 -14.64
C ILE A 72 -6.36 -10.91 -14.36
N ASP A 73 -5.73 -12.05 -14.05
CA ASP A 73 -6.49 -13.23 -13.60
C ASP A 73 -7.14 -12.94 -12.26
N LEU A 74 -8.44 -12.74 -12.28
CA LEU A 74 -9.26 -12.59 -11.09
C LEU A 74 -10.17 -13.81 -10.87
N THR A 75 -10.00 -14.88 -11.66
CA THR A 75 -10.87 -16.07 -11.66
C THR A 75 -10.33 -17.23 -10.83
N GLY A 76 -9.07 -17.15 -10.38
CA GLY A 76 -8.42 -18.22 -9.60
C GLY A 76 -8.47 -18.07 -8.07
N ASP A 77 -9.11 -17.05 -7.51
CA ASP A 77 -9.09 -16.79 -6.06
C ASP A 77 -10.11 -17.62 -5.26
N THR A 78 -10.97 -18.41 -5.92
CA THR A 78 -11.86 -19.35 -5.22
C THR A 78 -11.09 -20.63 -4.87
N PRO A 79 -10.88 -20.95 -3.58
CA PRO A 79 -10.13 -22.15 -3.20
C PRO A 79 -10.85 -23.47 -3.51
N SER A 80 -12.10 -23.41 -3.95
CA SER A 80 -13.02 -24.55 -4.02
C SER A 80 -13.03 -25.31 -5.34
N THR A 81 -12.39 -24.81 -6.41
CA THR A 81 -12.41 -25.50 -7.71
C THR A 81 -11.16 -25.22 -8.53
N GLN A 82 -10.05 -25.92 -8.27
CA GLN A 82 -9.01 -26.05 -9.31
C GLN A 82 -8.07 -27.24 -9.04
N ARG A 83 -7.87 -28.06 -10.09
CA ARG A 83 -6.98 -29.22 -10.10
C ARG A 83 -5.55 -28.77 -9.77
N ARG A 84 -4.84 -29.53 -8.91
CA ARG A 84 -3.38 -29.43 -8.79
C ARG A 84 -2.79 -29.50 -10.20
N SER A 85 -2.23 -28.37 -10.67
CA SER A 85 -1.33 -28.36 -11.83
C SER A 85 -0.25 -29.41 -11.58
N GLU A 86 0.19 -30.11 -12.63
CA GLU A 86 1.39 -30.95 -12.56
C GLU A 86 2.51 -30.11 -11.93
N THR A 87 3.07 -30.60 -10.82
CA THR A 87 4.12 -29.92 -10.06
C THR A 87 5.33 -29.74 -10.96
N GLN A 88 5.53 -28.52 -11.45
CA GLN A 88 6.77 -28.14 -12.10
C GLN A 88 7.92 -28.32 -11.08
N PRO A 89 9.11 -28.76 -11.51
CA PRO A 89 10.24 -28.91 -10.61
C PRO A 89 10.57 -27.57 -9.95
N LEU A 90 10.88 -27.61 -8.65
CA LEU A 90 11.33 -26.44 -7.91
C LEU A 90 12.52 -25.78 -8.61
N ARG A 91 12.56 -24.45 -8.61
CA ARG A 91 13.74 -23.73 -9.12
C ARG A 91 14.96 -24.10 -8.28
N ASN A 92 16.06 -24.45 -8.94
CA ASN A 92 17.32 -24.90 -8.33
C ASN A 92 17.09 -26.02 -7.29
N PRO A 93 16.63 -27.22 -7.70
CA PRO A 93 16.49 -28.33 -6.76
C PRO A 93 17.90 -28.74 -6.29
N SER A 94 18.04 -29.12 -5.02
CA SER A 94 19.32 -29.62 -4.50
C SER A 94 19.66 -30.95 -5.19
N TYR A 95 20.66 -30.98 -6.06
CA TYR A 95 21.12 -32.21 -6.70
C TYR A 95 22.16 -32.92 -5.83
N SER A 96 22.16 -34.25 -5.85
CA SER A 96 23.06 -35.10 -5.05
C SER A 96 24.52 -35.14 -5.53
N LEU A 97 24.83 -34.50 -6.66
CA LEU A 97 26.16 -34.51 -7.31
C LEU A 97 26.79 -33.10 -7.40
N GLU A 98 26.23 -32.09 -6.74
CA GLU A 98 26.80 -30.73 -6.71
C GLU A 98 27.99 -30.68 -5.76
N VAL A 99 29.17 -30.29 -6.27
CA VAL A 99 30.30 -29.91 -5.42
C VAL A 99 30.30 -28.40 -5.28
N LEU A 100 30.09 -27.93 -4.05
CA LEU A 100 30.22 -26.52 -3.72
C LEU A 100 31.70 -26.13 -3.65
N ILE A 101 32.03 -25.03 -4.32
CA ILE A 101 33.38 -24.49 -4.35
C ILE A 101 33.37 -23.13 -3.64
N ASP A 102 34.32 -22.91 -2.74
CA ASP A 102 34.44 -21.64 -1.99
C ASP A 102 35.14 -20.53 -2.79
N TYR A 103 35.92 -20.92 -3.81
CA TYR A 103 36.72 -20.02 -4.63
C TYR A 103 36.93 -20.56 -6.05
N TYR A 104 36.78 -19.69 -7.05
CA TYR A 104 37.11 -20.01 -8.43
C TYR A 104 37.82 -18.83 -9.12
N ASP A 105 38.88 -19.12 -9.87
CA ASP A 105 39.58 -18.12 -10.69
C ASP A 105 39.15 -18.28 -12.15
N CYS A 106 38.43 -17.29 -12.67
CA CYS A 106 37.98 -17.24 -14.05
C CYS A 106 38.76 -16.17 -14.82
N GLY A 107 39.88 -16.55 -15.43
CA GLY A 107 40.66 -15.61 -16.26
C GLY A 107 41.23 -14.42 -15.49
N GLY A 108 41.61 -14.61 -14.22
CA GLY A 108 42.09 -13.57 -13.32
C GLY A 108 41.00 -12.93 -12.45
N LEU A 109 39.73 -13.22 -12.71
CA LEU A 109 38.61 -12.80 -11.88
C LEU A 109 38.45 -13.75 -10.70
N LYS A 110 38.69 -13.22 -9.49
CA LYS A 110 38.60 -13.97 -8.24
C LYS A 110 37.16 -14.05 -7.74
N LEU A 111 36.51 -15.18 -7.97
CA LEU A 111 35.11 -15.40 -7.62
C LEU A 111 34.99 -16.17 -6.29
N LYS A 112 34.06 -15.72 -5.44
CA LYS A 112 33.70 -16.38 -4.19
C LYS A 112 32.24 -16.06 -3.82
N PRO A 113 31.59 -16.86 -2.96
CA PRO A 113 30.32 -16.47 -2.35
C PRO A 113 30.37 -15.05 -1.74
N GLY A 114 29.33 -14.27 -2.00
CA GLY A 114 29.23 -12.85 -1.62
C GLY A 114 29.82 -11.85 -2.62
N SER A 115 30.63 -12.29 -3.60
CA SER A 115 31.09 -11.42 -4.68
C SER A 115 29.92 -11.04 -5.60
N THR A 116 29.90 -9.79 -6.07
CA THR A 116 28.98 -9.36 -7.13
C THR A 116 29.71 -9.40 -8.47
N VAL A 117 29.09 -10.01 -9.46
CA VAL A 117 29.61 -10.09 -10.82
C VAL A 117 28.67 -9.41 -11.80
N GLU A 118 29.24 -8.85 -12.84
CA GLU A 118 28.52 -8.35 -14.01
C GLU A 118 28.34 -9.48 -15.01
N ILE A 119 27.13 -9.60 -15.56
CA ILE A 119 26.74 -10.64 -16.52
C ILE A 119 26.11 -9.98 -17.75
N PRO A 120 26.13 -10.63 -18.93
CA PRO A 120 25.38 -10.17 -20.09
C PRO A 120 23.94 -9.88 -19.69
N MET A 121 23.42 -8.77 -20.20
CA MET A 121 22.06 -8.37 -19.89
C MET A 121 21.09 -9.48 -20.33
N LEU A 122 20.54 -10.18 -19.33
CA LEU A 122 19.54 -11.20 -19.59
C LEU A 122 18.22 -10.48 -19.90
N GLU A 123 17.88 -10.40 -21.19
CA GLU A 123 16.59 -9.89 -21.64
C GLU A 123 15.52 -10.96 -21.39
N GLN A 124 15.01 -10.98 -20.17
CA GLN A 124 13.81 -11.75 -19.84
C GLN A 124 12.59 -10.85 -20.09
N PRO A 125 11.62 -11.26 -20.93
CA PRO A 125 10.57 -10.38 -21.44
C PRO A 125 9.73 -9.63 -20.38
N GLN A 126 9.65 -10.08 -19.12
CA GLN A 126 9.05 -9.30 -18.01
C GLN A 126 9.90 -9.14 -16.76
N LEU A 127 11.08 -9.76 -16.69
CA LEU A 127 12.02 -9.40 -15.62
C LEU A 127 12.69 -8.09 -15.94
N PHE A 128 12.88 -7.29 -14.91
CA PHE A 128 13.82 -6.18 -15.00
C PHE A 128 15.15 -6.71 -15.53
N LYS A 129 15.71 -5.98 -16.49
CA LYS A 129 17.00 -6.27 -17.12
C LYS A 129 18.03 -6.62 -16.05
N THR A 130 18.36 -7.90 -15.92
CA THR A 130 19.35 -8.35 -14.93
C THR A 130 20.72 -8.13 -15.53
N SER A 131 21.55 -7.37 -14.82
CA SER A 131 22.90 -7.01 -15.29
C SER A 131 23.98 -7.44 -14.31
N PHE A 132 23.59 -7.85 -13.10
CA PHE A 132 24.52 -8.31 -12.09
C PHE A 132 23.96 -9.51 -11.32
N LEU A 133 24.88 -10.29 -10.76
CA LEU A 133 24.57 -11.44 -9.93
C LEU A 133 25.38 -11.35 -8.64
N CYS A 134 24.71 -11.42 -7.48
CA CYS A 134 25.37 -11.64 -6.20
C CYS A 134 25.54 -13.15 -5.98
N ILE A 135 26.78 -13.64 -6.06
CA ILE A 135 27.08 -15.07 -5.94
C ILE A 135 26.69 -15.56 -4.54
N LYS A 136 25.89 -16.62 -4.46
CA LYS A 136 25.60 -17.35 -3.22
C LYS A 136 26.39 -18.64 -3.16
N HIS A 137 26.48 -19.35 -4.27
CA HIS A 137 27.23 -20.60 -4.40
C HIS A 137 27.94 -20.67 -5.76
N ILE A 138 29.13 -21.28 -5.76
CA ILE A 138 29.82 -21.73 -6.97
C ILE A 138 29.67 -23.25 -7.00
N ILE A 139 29.23 -23.78 -8.14
CA ILE A 139 28.82 -25.18 -8.27
C ILE A 139 29.63 -25.80 -9.40
N ASP A 140 30.34 -26.88 -9.09
CA ASP A 140 30.91 -27.76 -10.11
C ASP A 140 29.85 -28.75 -10.58
N THR A 141 29.50 -28.70 -11.87
CA THR A 141 28.61 -29.67 -12.50
C THR A 141 29.36 -30.41 -13.60
N PRO A 142 28.91 -31.60 -14.02
CA PRO A 142 29.51 -32.31 -15.16
C PRO A 142 29.53 -31.51 -16.47
N SER A 143 28.68 -30.47 -16.57
CA SER A 143 28.58 -29.55 -17.70
C SER A 143 29.45 -28.28 -17.55
N GLY A 144 30.22 -28.14 -16.46
CA GLY A 144 31.12 -27.03 -16.18
C GLY A 144 30.75 -26.24 -14.93
N ILE A 145 31.53 -25.20 -14.62
CA ILE A 145 31.31 -24.38 -13.43
C ILE A 145 30.13 -23.43 -13.63
N ARG A 146 29.20 -23.43 -12.68
CA ARG A 146 28.04 -22.54 -12.64
C ARG A 146 28.04 -21.68 -11.39
N LEU A 147 27.50 -20.47 -11.52
CA LEU A 147 27.29 -19.53 -10.41
C LEU A 147 25.81 -19.49 -10.09
N ARG A 148 25.46 -19.87 -8.85
CA ARG A 148 24.10 -19.71 -8.31
C ARG A 148 24.08 -18.45 -7.45
N GLY A 149 23.23 -17.49 -7.80
CA GLY A 149 23.22 -16.19 -7.11
C GLY A 149 21.93 -15.40 -7.27
N ILE A 150 21.85 -14.28 -6.55
CA ILE A 150 20.67 -13.42 -6.58
C ILE A 150 20.81 -12.37 -7.68
N PRO A 151 19.81 -12.22 -8.57
CA PRO A 151 19.88 -11.26 -9.65
C PRO A 151 19.70 -9.82 -9.11
N LEU A 152 20.52 -8.91 -9.63
CA LEU A 152 20.40 -7.48 -9.38
C LEU A 152 20.19 -6.72 -10.69
N THR A 153 19.36 -5.69 -10.63
CA THR A 153 19.06 -4.80 -11.75
C THR A 153 19.36 -3.36 -11.37
N ARG A 154 19.80 -2.54 -12.34
CA ARG A 154 19.91 -1.09 -12.10
C ARG A 154 18.52 -0.51 -11.86
N VAL A 155 18.38 0.38 -10.88
CA VAL A 155 17.07 0.97 -10.52
C VAL A 155 16.39 1.68 -11.69
N ARG A 156 17.16 2.21 -12.65
CA ARG A 156 16.63 2.82 -13.89
C ARG A 156 15.81 1.86 -14.75
N HIS A 157 16.00 0.55 -14.59
CA HIS A 157 15.23 -0.49 -15.28
C HIS A 157 13.93 -0.84 -14.55
N LEU A 158 13.70 -0.36 -13.33
CA LEU A 158 12.49 -0.63 -12.52
C LEU A 158 11.29 0.24 -12.92
N ARG A 159 11.20 0.64 -14.19
CA ARG A 159 10.09 1.39 -14.79
C ARG A 159 9.67 2.66 -14.01
N GLY A 160 10.63 3.28 -13.32
CA GLY A 160 10.42 4.52 -12.57
C GLY A 160 9.84 4.34 -11.17
N ARG A 161 9.65 3.13 -10.65
CA ARG A 161 9.09 2.90 -9.29
C ARG A 161 10.00 3.32 -8.15
N ILE A 162 11.30 3.51 -8.41
CA ILE A 162 12.32 3.90 -7.43
C ILE A 162 13.09 5.11 -8.01
N PRO A 163 13.50 6.09 -7.17
CA PRO A 163 14.42 7.15 -7.57
C PRO A 163 15.62 6.64 -8.35
N ARG A 164 15.98 7.37 -9.40
CA ARG A 164 17.08 6.97 -10.29
C ARG A 164 18.40 7.52 -9.75
N PHE A 165 19.05 6.79 -8.87
CA PHE A 165 20.42 7.10 -8.49
C PHE A 165 21.44 6.31 -9.32
N ARG A 166 22.55 6.95 -9.67
CA ARG A 166 23.62 6.34 -10.46
C ARG A 166 24.29 5.23 -9.65
N ASN A 167 24.57 4.11 -10.30
CA ASN A 167 25.11 2.89 -9.68
C ASN A 167 24.27 2.32 -8.53
N GLU A 168 23.03 2.76 -8.40
CA GLU A 168 22.08 2.08 -7.54
C GLU A 168 21.47 0.89 -8.29
N VAL A 169 21.46 -0.24 -7.61
CA VAL A 169 20.85 -1.50 -8.04
C VAL A 169 19.83 -1.93 -7.01
N ALA A 170 18.88 -2.76 -7.44
CA ALA A 170 17.93 -3.42 -6.57
C ALA A 170 18.04 -4.94 -6.75
N MET A 171 17.83 -5.65 -5.66
CA MET A 171 17.66 -7.09 -5.64
C MET A 171 16.27 -7.44 -6.19
N VAL A 172 16.20 -8.40 -7.12
CA VAL A 172 14.92 -8.84 -7.69
C VAL A 172 14.64 -10.27 -7.25
N LEU A 173 13.54 -10.48 -6.56
CA LEU A 173 13.17 -11.76 -5.96
C LEU A 173 11.83 -12.23 -6.52
N HIS A 174 11.82 -13.31 -7.29
CA HIS A 174 10.59 -13.99 -7.72
C HIS A 174 10.40 -15.22 -6.84
N VAL A 175 9.31 -15.25 -6.07
CA VAL A 175 9.07 -16.26 -5.03
C VAL A 175 7.68 -16.86 -5.17
N ASP A 176 7.54 -18.13 -4.86
CA ASP A 176 6.31 -18.90 -5.01
C ASP A 176 5.70 -19.14 -3.62
N SER A 177 4.39 -18.90 -3.47
CA SER A 177 3.72 -18.96 -2.16
C SER A 177 3.54 -20.39 -1.63
N ASP A 178 3.66 -21.39 -2.51
CA ASP A 178 3.61 -22.81 -2.19
C ASP A 178 5.00 -23.43 -1.93
N ASP A 179 6.07 -22.63 -2.02
CA ASP A 179 7.44 -23.02 -1.70
C ASP A 179 7.85 -22.47 -0.31
N SER A 180 8.21 -23.36 0.61
CA SER A 180 8.56 -23.01 2.00
C SER A 180 10.02 -22.61 2.18
N ARG A 181 10.85 -22.69 1.14
CA ARG A 181 12.26 -22.29 1.21
C ARG A 181 12.38 -20.76 1.38
N PRO A 182 13.50 -20.25 1.91
CA PRO A 182 13.71 -18.80 2.01
C PRO A 182 13.64 -18.09 0.65
N ASP A 183 13.10 -16.88 0.60
CA ASP A 183 12.93 -16.07 -0.62
C ASP A 183 14.18 -16.01 -1.50
N GLU A 184 15.35 -15.79 -0.91
CA GLU A 184 16.63 -15.72 -1.63
C GLU A 184 17.01 -17.05 -2.30
N VAL A 185 16.68 -18.19 -1.66
CA VAL A 185 16.93 -19.52 -2.23
C VAL A 185 16.04 -19.75 -3.45
N GLN A 186 14.77 -19.37 -3.36
CA GLN A 186 13.82 -19.51 -4.47
C GLN A 186 14.16 -18.58 -5.65
N ALA A 187 14.58 -17.36 -5.34
CA ALA A 187 14.85 -16.33 -6.32
C ALA A 187 16.17 -16.50 -7.07
N ALA A 188 17.10 -17.28 -6.52
CA ALA A 188 18.43 -17.47 -7.11
C ALA A 188 18.35 -17.97 -8.56
N ILE A 189 19.27 -17.51 -9.39
CA ILE A 189 19.42 -17.92 -10.79
C ILE A 189 20.78 -18.59 -10.97
N GLU A 190 20.90 -19.42 -12.00
CA GLU A 190 22.17 -20.05 -12.36
C GLU A 190 22.67 -19.58 -13.72
N VAL A 191 23.89 -19.05 -13.74
CA VAL A 191 24.59 -18.67 -14.97
C VAL A 191 25.88 -19.48 -15.09
N PRO A 192 26.31 -19.86 -16.30
CA PRO A 192 27.63 -20.46 -16.50
C PRO A 192 28.72 -19.42 -16.15
N VAL A 193 29.86 -19.88 -15.64
CA VAL A 193 30.97 -18.97 -15.28
C VAL A 193 31.51 -18.18 -16.49
N THR A 194 31.32 -18.71 -17.71
CA THR A 194 31.68 -18.06 -18.97
C THR A 194 30.89 -16.78 -19.25
N ASP A 195 29.75 -16.58 -18.58
CA ASP A 195 28.93 -15.38 -18.69
C ASP A 195 29.41 -14.28 -17.71
N VAL A 196 30.48 -14.48 -16.95
CA VAL A 196 31.02 -13.42 -16.09
C VAL A 196 31.83 -12.44 -16.94
N ILE A 197 31.37 -11.18 -16.98
CA ILE A 197 32.06 -10.08 -17.66
C ILE A 197 33.15 -9.50 -16.75
N ASN A 198 32.78 -9.18 -15.50
CA ASN A 198 33.68 -8.55 -14.53
C ASN A 198 33.20 -8.75 -13.09
N THR A 199 34.07 -8.51 -12.12
CA THR A 199 33.70 -8.39 -10.70
C THR A 199 33.38 -6.94 -10.35
N ARG A 200 32.30 -6.71 -9.58
CA ARG A 200 31.87 -5.39 -9.13
C ARG A 200 31.87 -5.31 -7.61
N ASN A 201 32.35 -4.20 -7.07
CA ASN A 201 32.13 -3.88 -5.66
C ASN A 201 30.68 -3.44 -5.48
N CYS A 202 29.92 -4.15 -4.65
CA CYS A 202 28.55 -3.80 -4.31
C CYS A 202 28.40 -3.67 -2.80
N HIS A 203 27.84 -2.56 -2.35
CA HIS A 203 27.48 -2.33 -0.95
C HIS A 203 25.99 -2.59 -0.78
N PHE A 204 25.67 -3.66 -0.06
CA PHE A 204 24.32 -3.89 0.46
C PHE A 204 24.19 -3.08 1.75
N THR A 205 23.18 -2.21 1.84
CA THR A 205 23.04 -1.28 2.96
C THR A 205 21.57 -0.92 3.16
N ASN A 206 21.19 -0.68 4.41
CA ASN A 206 19.92 -0.07 4.75
C ASN A 206 20.03 1.46 4.91
N ALA A 207 21.20 2.06 4.75
CA ALA A 207 21.39 3.50 4.89
C ALA A 207 20.63 4.30 3.81
N ASP A 208 20.18 5.51 4.16
CA ASP A 208 19.54 6.40 3.18
C ASP A 208 20.57 6.95 2.18
N PHE A 209 20.18 7.08 0.91
CA PHE A 209 21.04 7.71 -0.08
C PHE A 209 21.25 9.20 0.28
N PRO A 210 22.47 9.78 0.17
CA PRO A 210 23.68 9.24 -0.45
C PRO A 210 24.68 8.56 0.50
N GLN A 211 24.29 8.15 1.72
CA GLN A 211 25.24 7.55 2.67
C GLN A 211 25.92 6.31 2.07
N HIS A 212 27.22 6.16 2.35
CA HIS A 212 28.09 5.11 1.80
C HIS A 212 28.23 5.06 0.27
N ARG A 213 27.76 6.09 -0.47
CA ARG A 213 28.00 6.19 -1.91
C ARG A 213 29.46 6.46 -2.23
N THR A 214 29.86 6.17 -3.47
CA THR A 214 31.16 6.59 -4.00
C THR A 214 31.24 8.11 -4.16
N VAL A 215 32.38 8.68 -3.78
CA VAL A 215 32.65 10.13 -3.90
C VAL A 215 32.99 10.48 -5.35
N LEU A 216 32.44 11.59 -5.86
CA LEU A 216 32.73 12.13 -7.18
C LEU A 216 34.16 12.71 -7.19
N GLY A 217 34.92 12.51 -8.28
CA GLY A 217 36.30 13.00 -8.43
C GLY A 217 37.39 11.93 -8.47
N ILE A 218 37.06 10.67 -8.18
CA ILE A 218 37.98 9.53 -8.34
C ILE A 218 38.05 9.06 -9.81
N TYR A 219 36.98 9.26 -10.57
CA TYR A 219 36.85 8.80 -11.96
C TYR A 219 36.99 9.96 -12.93
N SER A 220 37.69 9.71 -14.04
CA SER A 220 37.97 10.70 -15.09
C SER A 220 36.72 11.12 -15.85
N THR A 221 35.77 10.19 -16.05
CA THR A 221 34.50 10.45 -16.74
C THR A 221 33.30 9.91 -15.97
N VAL A 222 32.11 10.34 -16.39
CA VAL A 222 30.84 9.80 -15.88
C VAL A 222 30.65 8.34 -16.28
N ASP A 223 31.11 7.97 -17.47
CA ASP A 223 31.00 6.60 -17.98
C ASP A 223 31.94 5.68 -17.19
N ASP A 224 33.18 6.11 -16.91
CA ASP A 224 34.10 5.40 -16.01
C ASP A 224 33.48 5.16 -14.63
N LEU A 225 32.81 6.18 -14.08
CA LEU A 225 32.08 6.03 -12.82
C LEU A 225 30.96 5.00 -12.95
N GLU A 226 30.20 4.96 -14.05
CA GLU A 226 29.12 3.98 -14.22
C GLU A 226 29.62 2.54 -14.41
N GLU A 227 30.74 2.39 -15.12
CA GLU A 227 31.36 1.12 -15.46
C GLU A 227 32.21 0.54 -14.32
N GLN A 228 32.88 1.38 -13.52
CA GLN A 228 33.85 0.94 -12.52
C GLN A 228 33.48 1.36 -11.10
N GLY A 229 32.52 2.27 -10.95
CA GLY A 229 32.03 2.73 -9.66
C GLY A 229 31.43 1.61 -8.81
N VAL A 230 31.46 1.83 -7.50
CA VAL A 230 30.83 0.93 -6.53
C VAL A 230 29.31 0.97 -6.72
N LEU A 231 28.71 -0.22 -6.75
CA LEU A 231 27.28 -0.40 -6.79
C LEU A 231 26.69 -0.28 -5.38
N MET A 232 25.50 0.29 -5.28
CA MET A 232 24.75 0.40 -4.03
C MET A 232 23.45 -0.38 -4.15
N CYS A 233 23.17 -1.29 -3.23
CA CYS A 233 21.94 -2.07 -3.18
C CYS A 233 21.19 -1.79 -1.88
N ARG A 234 20.13 -0.99 -1.98
CA ARG A 234 19.27 -0.60 -0.83
C ARG A 234 17.89 -1.23 -0.85
N TRP A 235 17.48 -1.75 -2.01
CA TRP A 235 16.12 -2.13 -2.29
C TRP A 235 16.03 -3.61 -2.63
N ARG A 236 14.98 -4.25 -2.11
CA ARG A 236 14.54 -5.59 -2.46
C ARG A 236 13.17 -5.47 -3.13
N CYS A 237 13.08 -5.90 -4.37
CA CYS A 237 11.85 -5.95 -5.15
C CYS A 237 11.37 -7.40 -5.21
N ILE A 238 10.30 -7.73 -4.49
CA ILE A 238 9.79 -9.08 -4.33
C ILE A 238 8.46 -9.21 -5.07
N PHE A 239 8.34 -10.27 -5.87
CA PHE A 239 7.16 -10.64 -6.63
C PHE A 239 6.71 -12.01 -6.13
N LYS A 240 5.60 -12.05 -5.40
CA LYS A 240 5.04 -13.30 -4.89
C LYS A 240 4.03 -13.86 -5.86
N TYR A 241 4.23 -15.09 -6.28
CA TYR A 241 3.34 -15.82 -7.17
C TYR A 241 2.56 -16.86 -6.39
N ARG A 242 1.43 -17.30 -6.96
CA ARG A 242 0.67 -18.42 -6.40
C ARG A 242 1.51 -19.68 -6.36
N ASP A 243 2.14 -19.98 -7.50
CA ASP A 243 2.89 -21.18 -7.77
C ASP A 243 3.94 -20.93 -8.88
N SER A 244 4.83 -21.91 -9.04
CA SER A 244 5.89 -21.90 -10.04
C SER A 244 5.36 -21.80 -11.48
N ALA A 245 4.20 -22.38 -11.78
CA ALA A 245 3.60 -22.33 -13.11
C ALA A 245 3.16 -20.90 -13.47
N THR A 246 2.55 -20.19 -12.52
CA THR A 246 2.16 -18.78 -12.66
C THR A 246 3.41 -17.92 -12.83
N ARG A 247 4.43 -18.13 -11.99
CA ARG A 247 5.70 -17.40 -12.11
C ARG A 247 6.33 -17.58 -13.49
N ILE A 248 6.49 -18.81 -13.97
CA ILE A 248 7.07 -19.10 -15.30
C ILE A 248 6.25 -18.41 -16.38
N ALA A 249 4.92 -18.54 -16.33
CA ALA A 249 4.05 -17.94 -17.34
C ALA A 249 4.11 -16.40 -17.36
N HIS A 250 4.31 -15.78 -16.19
CA HIS A 250 4.55 -14.34 -16.07
C HIS A 250 5.85 -13.92 -16.73
N ILE A 251 6.94 -14.59 -16.36
CA ILE A 251 8.31 -14.26 -16.75
C ILE A 251 8.48 -14.43 -18.26
N ASP A 252 7.96 -15.54 -18.80
CA ASP A 252 8.10 -15.92 -20.21
C ASP A 252 7.01 -15.31 -21.11
N GLN A 253 6.07 -14.54 -20.55
CA GLN A 253 4.92 -13.96 -21.27
C GLN A 253 4.02 -15.00 -21.98
N THR A 254 4.00 -16.24 -21.51
CA THR A 254 3.23 -17.31 -22.18
C THR A 254 1.74 -17.25 -21.84
N ARG A 255 1.36 -16.57 -20.74
CA ARG A 255 -0.05 -16.32 -20.38
C ARG A 255 -0.23 -14.87 -19.94
N LYS A 256 -1.20 -14.18 -20.56
CA LYS A 256 -1.56 -12.79 -20.24
C LYS A 256 -1.98 -12.57 -18.78
N ASN A 257 -2.45 -13.63 -18.15
CA ASN A 257 -3.14 -13.62 -16.86
C ASN A 257 -2.25 -14.03 -15.66
N ALA A 258 -0.97 -14.28 -15.88
CA ALA A 258 -0.08 -14.80 -14.85
C ALA A 258 0.55 -13.72 -13.96
N ALA A 259 -0.22 -12.74 -13.46
CA ALA A 259 0.36 -11.67 -12.62
C ALA A 259 0.78 -12.16 -11.22
N PRO A 260 1.81 -11.54 -10.59
CA PRO A 260 2.08 -11.71 -9.16
C PRO A 260 0.85 -11.42 -8.29
N LEU A 261 0.66 -12.22 -7.24
CA LEU A 261 -0.37 -12.02 -6.22
C LEU A 261 -0.05 -10.82 -5.33
N GLU A 262 1.23 -10.61 -5.02
CA GLU A 262 1.70 -9.53 -4.17
C GLU A 262 3.00 -8.96 -4.71
N TYR A 263 3.12 -7.65 -4.66
CA TYR A 263 4.29 -6.90 -5.04
C TYR A 263 4.85 -6.21 -3.80
N ILE A 264 6.16 -6.24 -3.62
CA ILE A 264 6.85 -5.64 -2.47
C ILE A 264 8.08 -4.90 -2.99
N ILE A 265 8.24 -3.65 -2.56
CA ILE A 265 9.47 -2.87 -2.70
C ILE A 265 9.85 -2.42 -1.30
N GLU A 266 10.88 -3.03 -0.74
CA GLU A 266 11.30 -2.75 0.63
C GLU A 266 12.79 -2.46 0.73
N HIS A 267 13.15 -1.70 1.76
CA HIS A 267 14.54 -1.55 2.14
C HIS A 267 15.10 -2.83 2.76
N PHE A 268 16.43 -3.00 2.67
CA PHE A 268 17.12 -3.90 3.59
C PHE A 268 16.85 -3.48 5.03
N THR A 269 16.69 -4.45 5.92
CA THR A 269 16.77 -4.20 7.36
C THR A 269 18.24 -4.24 7.80
N ALA A 270 18.56 -3.65 8.96
CA ALA A 270 19.90 -3.65 9.55
C ALA A 270 20.47 -5.08 9.64
N LYS A 271 19.63 -6.04 10.07
CA LYS A 271 19.97 -7.47 10.17
C LYS A 271 20.30 -8.13 8.83
N GLN A 272 19.83 -7.57 7.72
CA GLN A 272 20.10 -8.08 6.37
C GLN A 272 21.35 -7.45 5.74
N VAL A 273 21.96 -6.45 6.38
CA VAL A 273 23.18 -5.81 5.88
C VAL A 273 24.38 -6.73 6.14
N SER A 274 25.07 -7.13 5.07
CA SER A 274 26.16 -8.11 5.15
C SER A 274 27.44 -7.59 5.82
N LYS A 275 27.66 -6.27 5.86
CA LYS A 275 28.86 -5.65 6.43
C LYS A 275 28.45 -4.54 7.39
N LYS A 276 28.78 -4.70 8.67
CA LYS A 276 28.43 -3.77 9.76
C LYS A 276 28.77 -2.30 9.49
N ARG A 277 29.85 -2.01 8.74
CA ARG A 277 30.22 -0.63 8.35
C ARG A 277 29.24 0.08 7.41
N PHE A 278 28.32 -0.67 6.79
CA PHE A 278 27.26 -0.16 5.91
C PHE A 278 25.88 -0.31 6.55
N GLU A 279 25.83 -0.66 7.83
CA GLU A 279 24.61 -0.85 8.59
C GLU A 279 24.30 0.45 9.33
N VAL A 280 23.03 0.86 9.31
CA VAL A 280 22.51 1.98 10.09
C VAL A 280 21.39 1.45 10.99
N PRO A 281 21.37 1.78 12.29
CA PRO A 281 20.28 1.36 13.18
C PRO A 281 18.91 1.86 12.68
N GLU A 282 17.89 1.00 12.75
CA GLU A 282 16.54 1.36 12.26
C GLU A 282 15.95 2.54 13.02
N ALA A 283 16.19 2.63 14.33
CA ALA A 283 15.78 3.78 15.15
C ALA A 283 16.36 5.11 14.64
N GLY A 284 17.61 5.09 14.14
CA GLY A 284 18.25 6.26 13.56
C GLY A 284 17.54 6.73 12.29
N ARG A 285 17.24 5.81 11.37
CA ARG A 285 16.49 6.12 10.13
C ARG A 285 15.09 6.64 10.44
N PHE A 286 14.42 5.97 11.38
CA PHE A 286 13.11 6.38 11.85
C PHE A 286 13.11 7.78 12.46
N ASN A 287 14.09 8.10 13.31
CA ASN A 287 14.20 9.40 13.95
C ASN A 287 14.55 10.52 12.97
N VAL A 288 15.38 10.26 11.96
CA VAL A 288 15.67 11.23 10.88
C VAL A 288 14.40 11.55 10.09
N TRP A 289 13.57 10.54 9.78
CA TRP A 289 12.34 10.77 9.04
C TRP A 289 11.22 11.34 9.91
N ARG A 290 10.81 10.62 10.94
CA ARG A 290 9.62 10.95 11.74
C ARG A 290 9.94 11.84 12.92
N GLY A 291 11.12 11.70 13.52
CA GLY A 291 11.48 12.38 14.77
C GLY A 291 10.89 11.71 16.01
N GLY A 292 11.06 10.38 16.15
CA GLY A 292 10.66 9.61 17.32
C GLY A 292 9.25 9.02 17.27
N LYS A 293 8.96 8.10 18.21
CA LYS A 293 7.63 7.48 18.42
C LYS A 293 7.33 7.26 19.90
N THR A 294 6.04 7.04 20.18
CA THR A 294 5.54 6.58 21.47
C THR A 294 5.12 5.11 21.32
N ARG A 295 5.74 4.20 22.07
CA ARG A 295 5.36 2.78 22.11
C ARG A 295 3.91 2.66 22.60
N GLY A 296 3.07 1.93 21.87
CA GLY A 296 1.63 1.77 22.21
C GLY A 296 0.72 2.89 21.68
N GLY A 297 1.29 3.86 20.94
CA GLY A 297 0.54 4.92 20.27
C GLY A 297 0.68 6.30 20.92
N GLU A 298 0.45 7.34 20.11
CA GLU A 298 0.62 8.74 20.53
C GLU A 298 -0.52 9.29 21.39
N HIS A 299 -1.72 8.69 21.33
CA HIS A 299 -2.85 9.14 22.14
C HIS A 299 -2.78 8.51 23.53
N ALA A 300 -2.72 9.33 24.59
CA ALA A 300 -2.76 8.88 25.98
C ALA A 300 -3.60 9.85 26.83
N PRO A 301 -4.73 9.41 27.42
CA PRO A 301 -5.67 10.28 28.12
C PRO A 301 -5.08 10.96 29.37
N GLU A 302 -4.13 10.31 30.06
CA GLU A 302 -3.52 10.86 31.29
C GLU A 302 -2.43 11.93 31.03
N ASN A 303 -1.99 12.11 29.78
CA ASN A 303 -0.85 12.96 29.43
C ASN A 303 -1.21 14.41 29.05
N GLU A 304 -2.47 14.84 29.18
CA GLU A 304 -2.84 16.24 28.89
C GLU A 304 -2.06 17.26 29.76
N ASN A 305 -1.59 16.84 30.95
CA ASN A 305 -0.84 17.66 31.90
C ASN A 305 0.68 17.35 31.98
N SER A 306 1.24 16.48 31.14
CA SER A 306 2.67 16.16 31.17
C SER A 306 3.49 17.21 30.40
N LEU A 307 4.50 17.79 31.06
CA LEU A 307 5.41 18.82 30.50
C LEU A 307 6.30 18.28 29.35
N VAL A 308 6.36 16.97 29.14
CA VAL A 308 7.07 16.34 28.02
C VAL A 308 6.07 16.04 26.91
N LYS A 309 5.76 17.06 26.09
CA LYS A 309 4.95 16.89 24.88
C LYS A 309 5.86 16.60 23.70
N GLY A 310 5.99 15.32 23.33
CA GLY A 310 6.61 14.95 22.07
C GLY A 310 7.07 13.49 22.02
N PRO A 311 7.19 12.92 20.82
CA PRO A 311 7.80 11.60 20.63
C PRO A 311 9.20 11.55 21.24
N VAL A 312 9.55 10.41 21.85
CA VAL A 312 10.89 10.20 22.42
C VAL A 312 11.89 10.06 21.27
N VAL A 313 12.82 11.01 21.16
CA VAL A 313 13.93 10.95 20.21
C VAL A 313 15.09 10.25 20.92
N GLN A 314 15.38 9.01 20.52
CA GLN A 314 16.58 8.31 20.96
C GLN A 314 17.77 8.82 20.15
N LEU A 315 18.68 9.54 20.80
CA LEU A 315 19.90 10.10 20.20
C LEU A 315 21.07 9.11 20.25
N ASP A 316 21.03 8.15 21.16
CA ASP A 316 22.12 7.23 21.43
C ASP A 316 21.72 5.84 20.92
N GLY A 317 22.38 5.38 19.87
CA GLY A 317 22.09 4.13 19.14
C GLY A 317 22.45 2.85 19.89
N GLU A 318 22.36 2.81 21.22
CA GLU A 318 22.44 1.57 21.97
C GLU A 318 21.07 0.91 22.02
N GLU A 319 20.93 -0.21 21.31
CA GLU A 319 19.75 -1.09 21.25
C GLU A 319 19.45 -1.79 22.59
N ASP A 320 19.70 -1.17 23.76
CA ASP A 320 19.59 -1.84 25.06
C ASP A 320 18.12 -1.94 25.57
N HIS A 321 17.16 -1.44 24.78
CA HIS A 321 15.73 -1.60 25.02
C HIS A 321 15.08 -2.74 24.24
N ASP A 322 15.87 -3.54 23.52
CA ASP A 322 15.42 -4.72 22.78
C ASP A 322 15.11 -5.94 23.67
N LEU A 323 14.95 -5.76 24.98
CA LEU A 323 14.57 -6.84 25.92
C LEU A 323 13.38 -6.49 26.83
N VAL A 324 12.87 -5.24 26.83
CA VAL A 324 11.86 -4.82 27.81
C VAL A 324 10.49 -4.62 27.15
N MET A 325 9.54 -5.47 27.53
CA MET A 325 8.11 -5.28 27.24
C MET A 325 7.59 -4.07 28.04
N VAL A 326 6.76 -3.26 27.41
CA VAL A 326 6.16 -2.07 28.03
C VAL A 326 4.67 -2.30 28.23
N GLU A 327 4.19 -2.05 29.44
CA GLU A 327 2.75 -2.08 29.71
C GLU A 327 2.10 -0.87 29.04
N LYS A 328 1.05 -1.13 28.26
CA LYS A 328 0.25 -0.08 27.63
C LYS A 328 -0.55 0.66 28.70
N LYS A 329 -0.50 1.99 28.72
CA LYS A 329 -1.31 2.79 29.66
C LYS A 329 -2.80 2.62 29.34
N SER A 330 -3.65 2.70 30.36
CA SER A 330 -5.09 2.63 30.17
C SER A 330 -5.58 3.70 29.17
N GLY A 331 -6.31 3.26 28.14
CA GLY A 331 -6.86 4.14 27.11
C GLY A 331 -5.83 4.70 26.12
N GLN A 332 -4.58 4.23 26.17
CA GLN A 332 -3.58 4.60 25.16
C GLN A 332 -3.99 4.03 23.80
N ARG A 333 -3.87 4.80 22.71
CA ARG A 333 -4.27 4.35 21.37
C ARG A 333 -3.32 4.85 20.30
N TYR A 334 -3.14 4.06 19.24
CA TYR A 334 -2.49 4.54 18.01
C TYR A 334 -3.39 5.56 17.32
N THR A 335 -2.79 6.62 16.82
CA THR A 335 -3.50 7.71 16.15
C THR A 335 -3.69 7.42 14.65
N PHE A 336 -4.85 7.79 14.13
CA PHE A 336 -5.27 7.53 12.76
C PHE A 336 -5.63 8.82 12.03
N GLY A 337 -5.14 8.96 10.80
CA GLY A 337 -5.50 10.02 9.87
C GLY A 337 -6.25 9.47 8.66
N ASP A 338 -7.30 10.15 8.21
CA ASP A 338 -8.14 9.72 7.08
C ASP A 338 -8.22 10.80 6.00
N MET A 339 -7.47 10.65 4.91
CA MET A 339 -7.47 11.62 3.81
C MET A 339 -8.37 11.10 2.69
N PHE A 340 -9.20 11.99 2.13
CA PHE A 340 -10.32 11.63 1.25
C PHE A 340 -11.37 10.79 2.02
N CYS A 341 -11.68 11.21 3.24
CA CYS A 341 -12.37 10.39 4.23
C CYS A 341 -13.82 10.06 3.86
N GLY A 342 -14.42 10.83 2.93
CA GLY A 342 -15.83 10.73 2.59
C GLY A 342 -16.70 10.76 3.85
N ALA A 343 -17.69 9.88 3.90
CA ALA A 343 -18.57 9.76 5.06
C ALA A 343 -17.95 8.97 6.23
N GLY A 344 -16.67 8.59 6.15
CA GLY A 344 -15.93 7.96 7.25
C GLY A 344 -15.99 6.43 7.30
N GLY A 345 -16.10 5.75 6.15
CA GLY A 345 -16.05 4.28 6.11
C GLY A 345 -14.75 3.70 6.66
N ALA A 346 -13.61 4.28 6.27
CA ALA A 346 -12.29 3.89 6.79
C ALA A 346 -12.11 4.29 8.26
N SER A 347 -12.48 5.50 8.64
CA SER A 347 -12.46 5.93 10.05
C SER A 347 -13.34 5.07 10.96
N CYS A 348 -14.52 4.63 10.49
CA CYS A 348 -15.43 3.77 11.25
C CYS A 348 -14.77 2.42 11.55
N GLY A 349 -14.20 1.76 10.54
CA GLY A 349 -13.50 0.49 10.74
C GLY A 349 -12.20 0.64 11.55
N ALA A 350 -11.47 1.75 11.40
CA ALA A 350 -10.27 2.03 12.19
C ALA A 350 -10.60 2.26 13.67
N ARG A 351 -11.68 3.01 13.98
CA ARG A 351 -12.16 3.17 15.36
C ARG A 351 -12.55 1.82 15.97
N LYS A 352 -13.29 1.00 15.24
CA LYS A 352 -13.63 -0.39 15.63
C LYS A 352 -12.40 -1.28 15.84
N ALA A 353 -11.28 -0.97 15.19
CA ALA A 353 -10.01 -1.68 15.39
C ALA A 353 -9.20 -1.15 16.60
N GLY A 354 -9.69 -0.13 17.31
CA GLY A 354 -9.07 0.44 18.52
C GLY A 354 -8.18 1.66 18.27
N PHE A 355 -8.28 2.32 17.11
CA PHE A 355 -7.52 3.54 16.81
C PHE A 355 -8.21 4.80 17.35
N GLN A 356 -7.40 5.79 17.72
CA GLN A 356 -7.86 7.15 17.94
C GLN A 356 -7.91 7.91 16.60
N ILE A 357 -9.11 8.28 16.14
CA ILE A 357 -9.26 9.13 14.96
C ILE A 357 -8.80 10.54 15.32
N LYS A 358 -7.77 11.05 14.64
CA LYS A 358 -7.10 12.31 15.00
C LYS A 358 -7.35 13.43 14.00
N VAL A 359 -7.26 13.13 12.71
CA VAL A 359 -7.38 14.13 11.63
C VAL A 359 -8.04 13.52 10.41
N ALA A 360 -8.89 14.30 9.73
CA ALA A 360 -9.50 13.90 8.48
C ALA A 360 -9.63 15.07 7.51
N CYS A 361 -9.64 14.79 6.21
CA CYS A 361 -9.81 15.81 5.17
C CYS A 361 -10.67 15.28 4.01
N ASP A 362 -11.66 16.07 3.60
CA ASP A 362 -12.47 15.84 2.40
C ASP A 362 -13.10 17.18 1.97
N HIS A 363 -13.45 17.36 0.69
CA HIS A 363 -14.08 18.59 0.21
C HIS A 363 -15.61 18.49 0.11
N HIS A 364 -16.19 17.28 0.22
CA HIS A 364 -17.60 17.06 -0.07
C HIS A 364 -18.45 17.43 1.15
N ALA A 365 -19.17 18.54 1.06
CA ALA A 365 -19.94 19.11 2.17
C ALA A 365 -20.89 18.11 2.86
N GLY A 366 -21.66 17.33 2.09
CA GLY A 366 -22.56 16.32 2.66
C GLY A 366 -21.84 15.18 3.37
N ALA A 367 -20.63 14.83 2.92
CA ALA A 367 -19.84 13.75 3.50
C ALA A 367 -19.12 14.23 4.76
N CYS A 368 -18.56 15.45 4.72
CA CYS A 368 -18.00 16.13 5.89
C CYS A 368 -19.05 16.34 6.98
N LYS A 369 -20.30 16.66 6.62
CA LYS A 369 -21.39 16.79 7.60
C LYS A 369 -21.67 15.46 8.30
N THR A 370 -21.77 14.35 7.56
CA THR A 370 -21.87 13.00 8.12
C THR A 370 -20.67 12.68 9.01
N TYR A 371 -19.46 12.94 8.50
CA TYR A 371 -18.22 12.63 9.21
C TYR A 371 -18.13 13.39 10.54
N GLY A 372 -18.40 14.69 10.55
CA GLY A 372 -18.32 15.51 11.77
C GLY A 372 -19.33 15.12 12.85
N GLU A 373 -20.48 14.55 12.46
CA GLU A 373 -21.46 14.01 13.41
C GLU A 373 -21.00 12.69 14.04
N VAL A 374 -20.33 11.83 13.26
CA VAL A 374 -19.89 10.50 13.71
C VAL A 374 -18.53 10.52 14.41
N PHE A 375 -17.64 11.45 14.03
CA PHE A 375 -16.27 11.58 14.53
C PHE A 375 -16.02 12.98 15.12
N PRO A 376 -16.78 13.40 16.15
CA PRO A 376 -16.62 14.72 16.76
C PRO A 376 -15.24 14.93 17.41
N GLU A 377 -14.53 13.84 17.73
CA GLU A 377 -13.18 13.90 18.30
C GLU A 377 -12.09 14.18 17.27
N ALA A 378 -12.37 14.02 15.97
CA ALA A 378 -11.41 14.20 14.90
C ALA A 378 -11.33 15.67 14.45
N GLN A 379 -10.11 16.13 14.14
CA GLN A 379 -9.92 17.42 13.46
C GLN A 379 -10.28 17.26 11.99
N LEU A 380 -11.53 17.56 11.64
CA LEU A 380 -12.03 17.50 10.27
C LEU A 380 -11.76 18.81 9.51
N TYR A 381 -11.09 18.68 8.37
CA TYR A 381 -10.83 19.77 7.44
C TYR A 381 -11.72 19.60 6.19
N MET A 382 -12.74 20.46 6.07
CA MET A 382 -13.60 20.52 4.89
C MET A 382 -12.97 21.44 3.83
N MET A 383 -12.04 20.90 3.04
CA MET A 383 -11.29 21.66 2.03
C MET A 383 -10.71 20.72 0.96
N ASP A 384 -10.19 21.30 -0.12
CA ASP A 384 -9.42 20.54 -1.08
C ASP A 384 -8.11 20.02 -0.46
N ILE A 385 -7.67 18.84 -0.91
CA ILE A 385 -6.48 18.21 -0.34
C ILE A 385 -5.19 19.03 -0.60
N PHE A 386 -5.12 19.78 -1.70
CA PHE A 386 -3.97 20.63 -2.00
C PHE A 386 -3.89 21.82 -1.05
N ASP A 387 -5.03 22.38 -0.63
CA ASP A 387 -5.11 23.41 0.41
C ASP A 387 -4.70 22.82 1.76
N PHE A 388 -5.18 21.61 2.07
CA PHE A 388 -4.74 20.89 3.27
C PHE A 388 -3.24 20.68 3.27
N ILE A 389 -2.62 20.31 2.16
CA ILE A 389 -1.16 20.12 2.04
C ILE A 389 -0.39 21.43 2.23
N THR A 390 -0.87 22.52 1.65
CA THR A 390 -0.16 23.83 1.66
C THR A 390 -0.38 24.66 2.92
N SER A 391 -1.35 24.31 3.77
CA SER A 391 -1.59 25.00 5.05
C SER A 391 -0.36 24.99 5.98
N GLY A 392 0.16 26.17 6.34
CA GLY A 392 1.43 26.30 7.09
C GLY A 392 1.35 25.93 8.57
N ASP A 393 0.17 26.02 9.18
CA ASP A 393 0.01 25.94 10.64
C ASP A 393 -0.20 24.52 11.20
N LEU A 394 -0.34 23.51 10.33
CA LEU A 394 -0.69 22.16 10.74
C LEU A 394 0.54 21.29 11.05
N LYS A 395 0.98 21.32 12.31
CA LYS A 395 1.97 20.37 12.85
C LYS A 395 1.31 19.10 13.38
N ILE A 396 0.60 18.38 12.51
CA ILE A 396 -0.12 17.14 12.87
C ILE A 396 0.67 15.92 12.40
N ARG A 397 0.87 14.96 13.30
CA ARG A 397 1.38 13.62 13.00
C ARG A 397 0.34 12.57 13.34
N VAL A 398 0.35 11.45 12.63
CA VAL A 398 -0.47 10.27 12.94
C VAL A 398 0.41 9.03 12.94
N ASP A 399 0.09 8.02 13.75
CA ASP A 399 0.77 6.72 13.71
C ASP A 399 0.47 6.02 12.38
N VAL A 400 -0.82 6.02 12.00
CA VAL A 400 -1.32 5.38 10.79
C VAL A 400 -2.12 6.36 9.93
N LEU A 401 -1.84 6.38 8.62
CA LEU A 401 -2.54 7.22 7.65
C LEU A 401 -3.28 6.36 6.61
N HIS A 402 -4.55 6.64 6.38
CA HIS A 402 -5.29 6.10 5.24
C HIS A 402 -5.39 7.12 4.11
N LEU A 403 -5.21 6.62 2.89
CA LEU A 403 -5.34 7.38 1.65
C LEU A 403 -6.36 6.69 0.74
N SER A 404 -7.48 7.36 0.44
CA SER A 404 -8.50 6.85 -0.50
C SER A 404 -8.82 7.86 -1.60
N PRO A 405 -7.85 8.27 -2.44
CA PRO A 405 -8.09 9.31 -3.44
C PRO A 405 -9.18 8.89 -4.46
N PRO A 406 -9.81 9.83 -5.17
CA PRO A 406 -10.87 9.53 -6.14
C PRO A 406 -10.45 8.48 -7.17
N CYS A 407 -11.28 7.43 -7.33
CA CYS A 407 -10.96 6.29 -8.19
C CYS A 407 -11.60 6.33 -9.59
N GLN A 408 -12.35 7.40 -9.91
CA GLN A 408 -13.25 7.45 -11.07
C GLN A 408 -12.52 7.22 -12.40
N TYR A 409 -11.44 7.98 -12.64
CA TYR A 409 -10.64 7.89 -13.86
C TYR A 409 -9.99 6.51 -14.05
N TRP A 410 -9.61 5.87 -12.94
CA TRP A 410 -8.91 4.58 -12.92
C TRP A 410 -9.86 3.38 -13.03
N SER A 411 -11.17 3.63 -12.95
CA SER A 411 -12.20 2.59 -12.90
C SER A 411 -12.32 1.85 -14.24
N PRO A 412 -12.55 0.53 -14.24
CA PRO A 412 -12.91 -0.21 -15.45
C PRO A 412 -14.15 0.36 -16.17
N ALA A 413 -15.06 0.98 -15.42
CA ALA A 413 -16.27 1.61 -15.95
C ALA A 413 -16.01 2.96 -16.64
N HIS A 414 -14.80 3.52 -16.55
CA HIS A 414 -14.44 4.76 -17.21
C HIS A 414 -13.97 4.48 -18.65
N THR A 415 -14.89 4.58 -19.60
CA THR A 415 -14.68 4.32 -21.04
C THR A 415 -14.56 5.61 -21.87
N VAL A 416 -15.07 6.72 -21.38
CA VAL A 416 -15.08 8.04 -22.03
C VAL A 416 -14.44 9.07 -21.11
N ALA A 417 -13.64 9.97 -21.68
CA ALA A 417 -13.00 11.06 -20.94
C ALA A 417 -14.05 11.91 -20.20
N GLY A 418 -13.85 12.10 -18.90
CA GLY A 418 -14.69 12.88 -18.02
C GLY A 418 -14.15 14.31 -17.83
N VAL A 419 -15.03 15.21 -17.40
CA VAL A 419 -14.69 16.63 -17.16
C VAL A 419 -13.64 16.79 -16.05
N ASN A 420 -13.61 15.87 -15.08
CA ASN A 420 -12.76 15.95 -13.89
C ASN A 420 -11.53 15.03 -13.94
N ASP A 421 -11.19 14.47 -15.10
CA ASP A 421 -10.11 13.48 -15.22
C ASP A 421 -8.75 14.04 -14.81
N ASP A 422 -8.40 15.24 -15.28
CA ASP A 422 -7.12 15.87 -14.95
C ASP A 422 -6.99 16.13 -13.44
N ALA A 423 -8.08 16.56 -12.79
CA ALA A 423 -8.13 16.76 -11.35
C ALA A 423 -8.00 15.42 -10.60
N ASN A 424 -8.73 14.38 -11.02
CA ASN A 424 -8.65 13.04 -10.45
C ASN A 424 -7.24 12.44 -10.58
N ILE A 425 -6.56 12.70 -11.70
CA ILE A 425 -5.17 12.30 -11.93
C ILE A 425 -4.23 13.05 -10.98
N ALA A 426 -4.37 14.38 -10.88
CA ALA A 426 -3.51 15.21 -10.05
C ALA A 426 -3.62 14.81 -8.56
N VAL A 427 -4.83 14.54 -8.07
CA VAL A 427 -5.08 14.16 -6.68
C VAL A 427 -4.35 12.87 -6.30
N LEU A 428 -4.19 11.92 -7.22
CA LEU A 428 -3.42 10.69 -6.95
C LEU A 428 -1.99 11.01 -6.48
N PHE A 429 -1.36 12.01 -7.09
CA PHE A 429 0.02 12.41 -6.77
C PHE A 429 0.14 13.24 -5.49
N SER A 430 -0.96 13.76 -4.95
CA SER A 430 -0.95 14.43 -3.64
C SER A 430 -0.59 13.48 -2.48
N CYS A 431 -0.77 12.15 -2.67
CA CYS A 431 -0.52 11.13 -1.65
C CYS A 431 0.89 11.18 -1.04
N HIS A 432 1.92 11.44 -1.84
CA HIS A 432 3.29 11.50 -1.32
C HIS A 432 3.61 12.81 -0.60
N GLU A 433 2.83 13.88 -0.82
CA GLU A 433 2.95 15.09 -0.01
C GLU A 433 2.22 14.92 1.32
N LEU A 434 1.12 14.16 1.35
CA LEU A 434 0.42 13.82 2.59
C LEU A 434 1.29 13.02 3.56
N ILE A 435 2.05 12.02 3.08
CA ILE A 435 3.01 11.32 3.95
C ILE A 435 4.15 12.24 4.41
N ARG A 436 4.57 13.23 3.61
CA ARG A 436 5.61 14.21 4.00
C ARG A 436 5.10 15.15 5.08
N LYS A 437 3.83 15.55 4.99
CA LYS A 437 3.17 16.44 5.94
C LYS A 437 2.84 15.73 7.25
N LEU A 438 2.17 14.57 7.18
CA LEU A 438 1.67 13.84 8.35
C LEU A 438 2.67 12.83 8.94
N ARG A 439 3.77 12.56 8.22
CA ARG A 439 4.91 11.71 8.61
C ARG A 439 4.52 10.33 9.16
N PRO A 440 3.51 9.61 8.65
CA PRO A 440 2.95 8.41 9.29
C PRO A 440 3.98 7.28 9.45
N ARG A 441 3.85 6.45 10.49
CA ARG A 441 4.67 5.23 10.63
C ARG A 441 4.30 4.23 9.56
N ILE A 442 2.99 4.00 9.44
CA ILE A 442 2.38 3.16 8.43
C ILE A 442 1.38 3.99 7.65
N PHE A 443 1.37 3.87 6.32
CA PHE A 443 0.23 4.31 5.54
C PHE A 443 -0.45 3.11 4.89
N THR A 444 -1.74 3.25 4.60
CA THR A 444 -2.44 2.37 3.67
C THR A 444 -3.07 3.22 2.58
N LEU A 445 -3.22 2.62 1.41
CA LEU A 445 -3.91 3.25 0.28
C LEU A 445 -4.90 2.26 -0.32
N GLU A 446 -6.15 2.71 -0.49
CA GLU A 446 -7.20 2.00 -1.21
C GLU A 446 -7.40 2.65 -2.58
N GLN A 447 -7.51 1.80 -3.61
CA GLN A 447 -7.82 2.21 -4.97
C GLN A 447 -8.62 1.12 -5.72
N THR A 448 -9.21 1.50 -6.85
CA THR A 448 -9.73 0.52 -7.80
C THR A 448 -8.60 -0.30 -8.41
N PHE A 449 -8.83 -1.60 -8.62
CA PHE A 449 -7.83 -2.49 -9.25
C PHE A 449 -7.54 -2.10 -10.71
N GLY A 450 -8.43 -1.36 -11.35
CA GLY A 450 -8.26 -0.87 -12.72
C GLY A 450 -7.01 -0.02 -12.93
N ILE A 451 -6.48 0.62 -11.87
CA ILE A 451 -5.23 1.40 -11.93
C ILE A 451 -3.99 0.57 -12.33
N LEU A 452 -4.04 -0.76 -12.16
CA LEU A 452 -2.97 -1.67 -12.58
C LEU A 452 -3.02 -2.03 -14.07
N HIS A 453 -4.03 -1.58 -14.81
CA HIS A 453 -4.12 -1.82 -16.23
C HIS A 453 -2.91 -1.20 -16.97
N PRO A 454 -2.32 -1.86 -18.00
CA PRO A 454 -1.13 -1.37 -18.71
C PRO A 454 -1.22 0.08 -19.21
N LYS A 455 -2.42 0.53 -19.61
CA LYS A 455 -2.66 1.93 -20.02
C LYS A 455 -2.35 2.97 -18.93
N PHE A 456 -2.43 2.57 -17.66
CA PHE A 456 -2.17 3.41 -16.49
C PHE A 456 -0.83 3.11 -15.80
N GLU A 457 0.00 2.23 -16.37
CA GLU A 457 1.27 1.80 -15.77
C GLU A 457 2.16 2.99 -15.37
N TYR A 458 2.22 4.02 -16.21
CA TYR A 458 3.01 5.22 -15.92
C TYR A 458 2.53 5.94 -14.65
N TYR A 459 1.21 6.15 -14.52
CA TYR A 459 0.62 6.82 -13.36
C TYR A 459 0.83 6.01 -12.08
N PHE A 460 0.58 4.70 -12.14
CA PHE A 460 0.78 3.82 -10.99
C PHE A 460 2.25 3.76 -10.56
N ASN A 461 3.18 3.65 -11.52
CA ASN A 461 4.61 3.65 -11.20
C ASN A 461 5.07 4.99 -10.62
N ALA A 462 4.49 6.12 -11.06
CA ALA A 462 4.76 7.44 -10.50
C ALA A 462 4.17 7.61 -9.08
N LEU A 463 3.01 7.01 -8.78
CA LEU A 463 2.48 6.93 -7.42
C LEU A 463 3.44 6.17 -6.50
N VAL A 464 3.89 4.97 -6.93
CA VAL A 464 4.88 4.17 -6.19
C VAL A 464 6.20 4.94 -6.03
N HIS A 465 6.63 5.66 -7.06
CA HIS A 465 7.80 6.54 -7.00
C HIS A 465 7.70 7.58 -5.89
N GLY A 466 6.56 8.26 -5.75
CA GLY A 466 6.38 9.27 -4.71
C GLY A 466 6.60 8.69 -3.30
N PHE A 467 6.17 7.46 -3.06
CA PHE A 467 6.43 6.79 -1.78
C PHE A 467 7.91 6.41 -1.61
N THR A 468 8.54 5.80 -2.62
CA THR A 468 9.94 5.35 -2.54
C THR A 468 10.94 6.52 -2.58
N GLU A 469 10.58 7.67 -3.14
CA GLU A 469 11.33 8.93 -3.06
C GLU A 469 11.45 9.43 -1.61
N ASN A 470 10.44 9.15 -0.79
CA ASN A 470 10.46 9.42 0.64
C ASN A 470 11.01 8.22 1.46
N ASN A 471 11.71 7.28 0.80
CA ASN A 471 12.28 6.06 1.37
C ASN A 471 11.25 5.13 2.06
N TYR A 472 9.95 5.25 1.76
CA TYR A 472 8.96 4.29 2.27
C TYR A 472 9.15 2.94 1.58
N SER A 473 9.09 1.88 2.39
CA SER A 473 8.85 0.52 1.87
C SER A 473 7.36 0.40 1.56
N VAL A 474 7.00 -0.33 0.51
CA VAL A 474 5.61 -0.49 0.08
C VAL A 474 5.34 -1.93 -0.38
N ARG A 475 4.14 -2.41 -0.09
CA ARG A 475 3.58 -3.64 -0.68
C ARG A 475 2.16 -3.40 -1.16
N TRP A 476 1.74 -4.09 -2.19
CA TRP A 476 0.37 -4.01 -2.68
C TRP A 476 -0.11 -5.32 -3.28
N LYS A 477 -1.42 -5.53 -3.20
CA LYS A 477 -2.13 -6.60 -3.90
C LYS A 477 -3.58 -6.22 -4.19
N ILE A 478 -4.20 -6.98 -5.09
CA ILE A 478 -5.65 -6.96 -5.25
C ILE A 478 -6.25 -7.85 -4.17
N VAL A 479 -7.24 -7.33 -3.45
CA VAL A 479 -7.96 -8.04 -2.39
C VAL A 479 -9.40 -8.21 -2.82
N ASP A 480 -9.92 -9.43 -2.74
CA ASP A 480 -11.37 -9.66 -2.76
C ASP A 480 -11.92 -9.40 -1.36
N LEU A 481 -12.74 -8.37 -1.23
CA LEU A 481 -13.18 -7.89 0.08
C LEU A 481 -14.09 -8.91 0.79
N ILE A 482 -14.66 -9.88 0.07
CA ILE A 482 -15.46 -10.96 0.68
C ILE A 482 -14.62 -11.83 1.61
N ASP A 483 -13.33 -12.01 1.30
CA ASP A 483 -12.39 -12.77 2.11
C ASP A 483 -12.13 -12.09 3.46
N TRP A 484 -12.43 -10.79 3.56
CA TRP A 484 -12.34 -9.96 4.77
C TRP A 484 -13.72 -9.56 5.32
N GLY A 485 -14.78 -10.29 4.97
CA GLY A 485 -16.10 -10.14 5.58
C GLY A 485 -17.07 -9.18 4.87
N SER A 486 -16.73 -8.69 3.67
CA SER A 486 -17.72 -7.98 2.83
C SER A 486 -18.84 -8.94 2.42
N PRO A 487 -20.12 -8.55 2.54
CA PRO A 487 -21.24 -9.33 2.03
C PRO A 487 -21.42 -9.18 0.51
N ALA A 488 -20.66 -8.29 -0.13
CA ALA A 488 -20.72 -8.01 -1.56
C ALA A 488 -19.36 -8.25 -2.23
N THR A 489 -19.39 -8.83 -3.43
CA THR A 489 -18.19 -9.00 -4.26
C THR A 489 -17.65 -7.63 -4.68
N ARG A 490 -16.43 -7.34 -4.24
CA ARG A 490 -15.75 -6.08 -4.53
C ARG A 490 -14.26 -6.37 -4.46
N LYS A 491 -13.55 -6.10 -5.56
CA LYS A 491 -12.09 -6.16 -5.58
C LYS A 491 -11.51 -4.77 -5.47
N ARG A 492 -10.45 -4.63 -4.68
CA ARG A 492 -9.71 -3.37 -4.51
C ARG A 492 -8.22 -3.59 -4.51
N LEU A 493 -7.50 -2.64 -5.08
CA LEU A 493 -6.08 -2.52 -4.84
C LEU A 493 -5.90 -1.97 -3.42
N VAL A 494 -5.20 -2.72 -2.58
CA VAL A 494 -4.79 -2.26 -1.26
C VAL A 494 -3.27 -2.21 -1.24
N MET A 495 -2.73 -1.08 -0.79
CA MET A 495 -1.31 -0.87 -0.55
C MET A 495 -1.07 -0.60 0.92
N ILE A 496 0.02 -1.14 1.46
CA ILE A 496 0.54 -0.84 2.80
C ILE A 496 1.96 -0.32 2.60
N GLY A 497 2.32 0.76 3.28
CA GLY A 497 3.69 1.25 3.31
C GLY A 497 4.16 1.57 4.72
N SER A 498 5.46 1.41 4.96
CA SER A 498 6.11 1.74 6.23
C SER A 498 7.22 2.77 6.01
N CYS A 499 7.37 3.68 6.96
CA CYS A 499 8.41 4.70 6.90
C CYS A 499 9.81 4.10 7.04
N PRO A 500 10.88 4.84 6.70
CA PRO A 500 12.25 4.40 6.96
C PRO A 500 12.42 4.03 8.43
N GLY A 501 13.11 2.92 8.71
CA GLY A 501 13.29 2.44 10.08
C GLY A 501 12.12 1.66 10.68
N GLU A 502 11.01 1.46 9.95
CA GLU A 502 9.89 0.64 10.41
C GLU A 502 9.67 -0.54 9.46
N ASP A 503 9.51 -1.74 10.02
CA ASP A 503 9.28 -2.94 9.22
C ASP A 503 7.91 -2.90 8.51
N LEU A 504 7.89 -3.32 7.25
CA LEU A 504 6.70 -3.30 6.40
C LEU A 504 5.70 -4.41 6.80
N PRO A 505 4.50 -4.07 7.33
CA PRO A 505 3.53 -5.06 7.77
C PRO A 505 3.07 -5.95 6.61
N PRO A 506 2.88 -7.27 6.82
CA PRO A 506 2.24 -8.13 5.83
C PRO A 506 0.75 -7.82 5.67
N PHE A 507 0.11 -8.44 4.68
CA PHE A 507 -1.35 -8.43 4.60
C PHE A 507 -1.97 -9.41 5.61
N PRO A 508 -3.16 -9.11 6.17
CA PRO A 508 -3.90 -10.10 6.94
C PRO A 508 -4.28 -11.29 6.05
N LYS A 509 -4.32 -12.48 6.69
CA LYS A 509 -4.87 -13.68 6.06
C LYS A 509 -6.37 -13.50 5.81
N ALA A 510 -6.92 -14.23 4.85
CA ALA A 510 -8.37 -14.28 4.65
C ALA A 510 -9.06 -14.73 5.94
N THR A 511 -10.11 -14.03 6.35
CA THR A 511 -10.91 -14.33 7.55
C THR A 511 -12.17 -15.10 7.19
N HIS A 512 -12.60 -15.05 5.93
CA HIS A 512 -13.80 -15.73 5.45
C HIS A 512 -13.49 -16.69 4.29
N VAL A 513 -14.37 -17.68 4.10
CA VAL A 513 -14.30 -18.69 3.05
C VAL A 513 -15.65 -18.99 2.44
N ALA A 514 -15.64 -19.50 1.20
CA ALA A 514 -16.84 -19.87 0.47
C ALA A 514 -17.74 -20.82 1.30
N PRO A 515 -19.07 -20.68 1.22
CA PRO A 515 -20.01 -21.55 1.91
C PRO A 515 -19.74 -23.03 1.63
N GLY A 516 -19.77 -23.87 2.66
CA GLY A 516 -19.50 -25.31 2.57
C GLY A 516 -18.02 -25.71 2.65
N VAL A 517 -17.09 -24.75 2.54
CA VAL A 517 -15.66 -24.99 2.81
C VAL A 517 -15.38 -24.80 4.30
N LYS A 518 -14.79 -25.80 4.95
CA LYS A 518 -14.32 -25.67 6.35
C LYS A 518 -12.81 -25.47 6.36
N ARG A 519 -12.37 -24.35 6.92
CA ARG A 519 -10.96 -24.07 7.21
C ARG A 519 -10.84 -23.54 8.63
N ARG A 520 -9.84 -24.02 9.37
CA ARG A 520 -9.63 -23.63 10.78
C ARG A 520 -9.40 -22.12 10.84
N GLY A 521 -10.12 -21.43 11.74
CA GLY A 521 -10.01 -19.99 11.94
C GLY A 521 -10.64 -19.11 10.84
N GLN A 522 -11.46 -19.67 9.94
CA GLN A 522 -12.14 -18.89 8.89
C GLN A 522 -13.66 -19.08 8.95
N LYS A 523 -14.40 -17.98 8.81
CA LYS A 523 -15.88 -17.95 8.87
C LYS A 523 -16.48 -18.14 7.47
N PRO A 524 -17.71 -18.67 7.32
CA PRO A 524 -18.40 -18.66 6.02
C PRO A 524 -18.61 -17.22 5.52
N HIS A 525 -18.55 -16.99 4.21
CA HIS A 525 -18.85 -15.67 3.62
C HIS A 525 -20.17 -15.10 4.14
N VAL A 526 -20.18 -13.79 4.41
CA VAL A 526 -21.34 -13.07 4.95
C VAL A 526 -22.43 -12.98 3.89
N THR A 527 -23.65 -13.40 4.22
CA THR A 527 -24.78 -13.40 3.28
C THR A 527 -25.60 -12.12 3.34
N VAL A 528 -26.28 -11.79 2.24
CA VAL A 528 -27.20 -10.65 2.17
C VAL A 528 -28.31 -10.79 3.22
N LYS A 529 -28.83 -12.01 3.40
CA LYS A 529 -29.83 -12.33 4.43
C LYS A 529 -29.34 -11.97 5.84
N LYS A 530 -28.10 -12.33 6.19
CA LYS A 530 -27.52 -12.00 7.51
C LYS A 530 -27.46 -10.48 7.71
N MET A 531 -27.07 -9.73 6.68
CA MET A 531 -26.95 -8.28 6.78
C MET A 531 -28.30 -7.57 6.86
N LEU A 532 -29.25 -7.92 5.97
CA LEU A 532 -30.57 -7.29 5.97
C LEU A 532 -31.36 -7.59 7.26
N ALA A 533 -31.11 -8.74 7.90
CA ALA A 533 -31.73 -9.09 9.18
C ALA A 533 -31.33 -8.19 10.35
N ARG A 534 -30.24 -7.41 10.22
CA ARG A 534 -29.80 -6.44 11.24
C ARG A 534 -30.68 -5.19 11.30
N ILE A 535 -31.41 -4.89 10.22
CA ILE A 535 -32.31 -3.74 10.18
C ILE A 535 -33.56 -4.06 11.01
N PRO A 536 -33.91 -3.26 12.04
CA PRO A 536 -35.11 -3.48 12.83
C PRO A 536 -36.38 -3.52 11.97
N ARG A 537 -37.33 -4.38 12.33
CA ARG A 537 -38.57 -4.58 11.54
C ARG A 537 -39.44 -3.33 11.51
N ASP A 538 -39.32 -2.47 12.51
CA ASP A 538 -40.03 -1.21 12.65
C ASP A 538 -39.22 0.00 12.15
N ALA A 539 -38.03 -0.20 11.56
CA ALA A 539 -37.16 0.87 11.09
C ALA A 539 -37.86 1.87 10.16
N SER A 540 -38.81 1.42 9.34
CA SER A 540 -39.56 2.33 8.46
C SER A 540 -40.43 3.36 9.20
N GLN A 541 -40.61 3.22 10.52
CA GLN A 541 -41.35 4.19 11.34
C GLN A 541 -40.50 5.40 11.75
N TYR A 542 -39.17 5.29 11.74
CA TYR A 542 -38.27 6.33 12.27
C TYR A 542 -37.02 6.60 11.43
N ASP A 543 -36.59 5.67 10.58
CA ASP A 543 -35.42 5.82 9.71
C ASP A 543 -35.83 6.29 8.31
N ASP A 544 -35.56 7.55 8.00
CA ASP A 544 -35.84 8.15 6.69
C ASP A 544 -35.05 7.49 5.56
N MET A 545 -33.97 6.77 5.86
CA MET A 545 -33.20 5.99 4.89
C MET A 545 -33.78 4.61 4.60
N HIS A 546 -34.77 4.14 5.37
CA HIS A 546 -35.41 2.84 5.22
C HIS A 546 -36.92 2.95 4.98
N GLN A 547 -37.30 3.46 3.82
CA GLN A 547 -38.70 3.61 3.40
C GLN A 547 -39.07 2.66 2.25
N PRO A 548 -39.11 1.33 2.47
CA PRO A 548 -39.32 0.34 1.40
C PRO A 548 -40.68 0.46 0.72
N HIS A 549 -41.67 1.09 1.36
CA HIS A 549 -43.02 1.28 0.84
C HIS A 549 -43.14 2.49 -0.10
N GLU A 550 -42.23 3.46 0.03
CA GLU A 550 -42.14 4.65 -0.82
C GLU A 550 -41.31 4.39 -2.09
N MET A 551 -40.56 3.28 -2.12
CA MET A 551 -39.72 2.93 -3.26
C MET A 551 -40.54 2.62 -4.52
N VAL A 552 -39.99 3.05 -5.67
CA VAL A 552 -40.53 2.70 -6.98
C VAL A 552 -40.56 1.19 -7.15
N ARG A 553 -41.74 0.67 -7.50
CA ARG A 553 -41.91 -0.76 -7.78
C ARG A 553 -41.20 -1.12 -9.08
N LYS A 554 -40.36 -2.15 -9.01
CA LYS A 554 -39.70 -2.78 -10.15
C LYS A 554 -40.14 -4.24 -10.25
N TYR A 555 -39.80 -4.91 -11.35
CA TYR A 555 -40.14 -6.31 -11.57
C TYR A 555 -38.91 -7.07 -12.07
N HIS A 556 -38.24 -7.75 -11.14
CA HIS A 556 -37.10 -8.61 -11.39
C HIS A 556 -37.40 -10.03 -10.87
N GLU A 557 -36.58 -11.00 -11.26
CA GLU A 557 -36.67 -12.36 -10.73
C GLU A 557 -36.37 -12.38 -9.23
N ARG A 558 -37.13 -13.17 -8.45
CA ARG A 558 -36.81 -13.37 -7.04
C ARG A 558 -35.54 -14.21 -6.92
N TRP A 559 -34.71 -13.89 -5.93
CA TRP A 559 -33.48 -14.63 -5.69
C TRP A 559 -33.27 -14.91 -4.20
N ASP A 560 -32.46 -15.92 -3.89
CA ASP A 560 -32.19 -16.35 -2.52
C ASP A 560 -31.18 -15.41 -1.84
N PRO A 561 -31.55 -14.70 -0.76
CA PRO A 561 -30.62 -13.81 -0.06
C PRO A 561 -29.56 -14.54 0.77
N ASP A 562 -29.59 -15.86 0.90
CA ASP A 562 -28.60 -16.63 1.66
C ASP A 562 -27.29 -16.87 0.89
N VAL A 563 -26.88 -15.87 0.13
CA VAL A 563 -25.64 -15.82 -0.66
C VAL A 563 -25.02 -14.42 -0.52
N THR A 564 -23.76 -14.27 -0.91
CA THR A 564 -23.13 -12.96 -1.07
C THR A 564 -23.76 -12.17 -2.21
N LEU A 565 -23.85 -10.85 -2.09
CA LEU A 565 -24.26 -9.98 -3.18
C LEU A 565 -23.25 -10.11 -4.33
N LYS A 566 -23.74 -10.51 -5.50
CA LYS A 566 -22.88 -10.87 -6.65
C LYS A 566 -22.20 -9.69 -7.34
N ARG A 567 -22.61 -8.47 -7.02
CA ARG A 567 -22.09 -7.25 -7.65
C ARG A 567 -21.72 -6.21 -6.61
N CYS A 568 -20.76 -5.37 -6.96
CA CYS A 568 -20.30 -4.27 -6.13
C CYS A 568 -21.40 -3.21 -5.95
N ILE A 569 -21.49 -2.64 -4.74
CA ILE A 569 -22.29 -1.45 -4.49
C ILE A 569 -21.47 -0.22 -4.95
N THR A 570 -22.05 0.60 -5.82
CA THR A 570 -21.44 1.83 -6.37
C THR A 570 -22.23 3.07 -5.96
N THR A 571 -21.81 4.25 -6.40
CA THR A 571 -22.48 5.54 -6.11
C THR A 571 -23.94 5.58 -6.55
N ASN A 572 -24.29 4.81 -7.58
CA ASN A 572 -25.65 4.66 -8.08
C ASN A 572 -26.34 3.38 -7.57
N GLY A 573 -25.72 2.65 -6.63
CA GLY A 573 -26.22 1.39 -6.06
C GLY A 573 -25.73 0.13 -6.76
N GLY A 574 -25.10 0.26 -7.93
CA GLY A 574 -24.59 -0.83 -8.77
C GLY A 574 -25.67 -1.45 -9.67
N CYS A 575 -25.34 -1.67 -10.95
CA CYS A 575 -26.26 -2.25 -11.92
C CYS A 575 -26.71 -3.65 -11.46
N GLY A 576 -28.01 -3.93 -11.54
CA GLY A 576 -28.57 -5.25 -11.21
C GLY A 576 -28.61 -5.60 -9.71
N ASN A 577 -28.28 -4.66 -8.81
CA ASN A 577 -28.49 -4.83 -7.37
C ASN A 577 -29.92 -4.43 -7.00
N TYR A 578 -30.76 -5.42 -6.71
CA TYR A 578 -32.14 -5.21 -6.29
C TYR A 578 -32.53 -6.13 -5.14
N HIS A 579 -33.56 -5.74 -4.40
CA HIS A 579 -33.96 -6.45 -3.20
C HIS A 579 -34.44 -7.90 -3.53
N PRO A 580 -34.15 -8.91 -2.68
CA PRO A 580 -34.46 -10.33 -2.93
C PRO A 580 -35.90 -10.66 -3.34
N ASN A 581 -36.86 -9.81 -2.95
CA ASN A 581 -38.26 -9.96 -3.33
C ASN A 581 -38.55 -9.65 -4.82
N GLY A 582 -37.59 -9.13 -5.57
CA GLY A 582 -37.69 -8.78 -6.99
C GLY A 582 -38.59 -7.59 -7.28
N ARG A 583 -39.00 -6.82 -6.27
CA ARG A 583 -40.06 -5.79 -6.39
C ARG A 583 -39.59 -4.35 -6.26
N ARG A 584 -38.33 -4.13 -5.88
CA ARG A 584 -37.72 -2.81 -5.66
C ARG A 584 -36.20 -2.94 -5.62
N ASP A 585 -35.51 -1.82 -5.72
CA ASP A 585 -34.09 -1.73 -5.36
C ASP A 585 -33.91 -1.82 -3.83
N PHE A 586 -32.67 -1.81 -3.36
CA PHE A 586 -32.38 -1.62 -1.94
C PHE A 586 -32.65 -0.17 -1.50
N THR A 587 -33.18 0.00 -0.29
CA THR A 587 -33.22 1.30 0.40
C THR A 587 -31.81 1.79 0.69
N LEU A 588 -31.64 3.08 1.00
CA LEU A 588 -30.32 3.62 1.35
C LEU A 588 -29.75 2.94 2.61
N ARG A 589 -30.61 2.65 3.59
CA ARG A 589 -30.22 1.91 4.79
C ARG A 589 -29.74 0.49 4.49
N GLU A 590 -30.41 -0.21 3.58
CA GLU A 590 -29.99 -1.55 3.15
C GLU A 590 -28.66 -1.51 2.40
N TYR A 591 -28.43 -0.53 1.53
CA TYR A 591 -27.13 -0.33 0.90
C TYR A 591 -26.02 -0.03 1.93
N ALA A 592 -26.29 0.85 2.90
CA ALA A 592 -25.33 1.16 3.97
C ALA A 592 -24.98 -0.08 4.81
N THR A 593 -26.00 -0.86 5.18
CA THR A 593 -25.84 -2.11 5.94
C THR A 593 -25.05 -3.14 5.12
N LEU A 594 -25.31 -3.27 3.81
CA LEU A 594 -24.53 -4.14 2.93
C LEU A 594 -23.11 -3.62 2.68
N GLN A 595 -22.86 -2.32 2.79
CA GLN A 595 -21.52 -1.74 2.87
C GLN A 595 -20.90 -1.88 4.26
N THR A 596 -21.55 -2.59 5.19
CA THR A 596 -21.09 -2.90 6.55
C THR A 596 -20.98 -1.70 7.50
N PHE A 597 -21.67 -0.60 7.20
CA PHE A 597 -21.87 0.45 8.19
C PHE A 597 -22.75 -0.03 9.34
N PRO A 598 -22.58 0.53 10.56
CA PRO A 598 -23.55 0.41 11.63
C PRO A 598 -24.97 0.69 11.12
N VAL A 599 -25.94 -0.06 11.62
CA VAL A 599 -27.31 0.02 11.10
C VAL A 599 -27.87 1.43 11.20
N ASP A 600 -27.63 2.16 12.27
CA ASP A 600 -28.16 3.51 12.51
C ASP A 600 -27.23 4.64 12.05
N TYR A 601 -26.21 4.36 11.23
CA TYR A 601 -25.24 5.36 10.79
C TYR A 601 -25.91 6.62 10.20
N PRO A 602 -25.61 7.83 10.70
CA PRO A 602 -26.38 9.04 10.43
C PRO A 602 -25.92 9.75 9.15
N PHE A 603 -26.13 9.14 7.98
CA PHE A 603 -25.78 9.79 6.72
C PHE A 603 -26.56 11.10 6.52
N GLN A 604 -25.84 12.18 6.27
CA GLN A 604 -26.38 13.52 6.06
C GLN A 604 -26.53 13.83 4.57
N ASN A 605 -27.49 14.69 4.24
CA ASN A 605 -27.64 15.21 2.88
C ASN A 605 -26.60 16.31 2.57
N PRO A 606 -26.29 16.56 1.28
CA PRO A 606 -26.77 15.85 0.09
C PRO A 606 -26.02 14.52 -0.19
N ASP A 607 -26.53 13.77 -1.17
CA ASP A 607 -25.84 12.63 -1.80
C ASP A 607 -25.52 11.42 -0.91
N ARG A 608 -26.42 11.08 0.02
CA ARG A 608 -26.28 9.90 0.90
C ARG A 608 -25.94 8.61 0.13
N LYS A 609 -26.53 8.38 -1.04
CA LYS A 609 -26.25 7.19 -1.87
C LYS A 609 -24.79 7.16 -2.37
N ARG A 610 -24.28 8.31 -2.81
CA ARG A 610 -22.88 8.48 -3.25
C ARG A 610 -21.91 8.23 -2.11
N GLN A 611 -22.22 8.77 -0.92
CA GLN A 611 -21.43 8.55 0.30
C GLN A 611 -21.30 7.05 0.62
N ILE A 612 -22.41 6.31 0.56
CA ILE A 612 -22.42 4.85 0.80
C ILE A 612 -21.61 4.09 -0.27
N GLY A 613 -21.82 4.42 -1.55
CA GLY A 613 -21.16 3.73 -2.67
C GLY A 613 -19.65 3.91 -2.71
N ASN A 614 -19.17 5.12 -2.40
CA ASN A 614 -17.75 5.44 -2.37
C ASN A 614 -17.00 4.77 -1.22
N ALA A 615 -17.67 4.52 -0.10
CA ALA A 615 -17.02 4.03 1.11
C ALA A 615 -16.23 2.73 0.92
N PHE A 616 -15.10 2.65 1.62
CA PHE A 616 -14.41 1.41 1.89
C PHE A 616 -15.12 0.71 3.09
N PRO A 617 -15.60 -0.54 2.96
CA PRO A 617 -16.50 -1.14 3.95
C PRO A 617 -15.89 -1.19 5.37
N PRO A 618 -16.58 -0.67 6.41
CA PRO A 618 -16.03 -0.63 7.77
C PRO A 618 -15.55 -1.98 8.32
N MET A 619 -16.19 -3.11 8.01
CA MET A 619 -15.74 -4.41 8.52
C MET A 619 -14.45 -4.92 7.86
N VAL A 620 -14.28 -4.63 6.57
CA VAL A 620 -13.06 -4.95 5.82
C VAL A 620 -11.90 -4.10 6.36
N VAL A 621 -12.18 -2.81 6.57
CA VAL A 621 -11.28 -1.85 7.19
C VAL A 621 -10.90 -2.30 8.61
N LYS A 622 -11.87 -2.71 9.45
CA LYS A 622 -11.62 -3.26 10.80
C LYS A 622 -10.64 -4.43 10.73
N THR A 623 -10.85 -5.37 9.81
CA THR A 623 -9.95 -6.53 9.62
C THR A 623 -8.52 -6.10 9.31
N LEU A 624 -8.34 -5.16 8.37
CA LEU A 624 -7.03 -4.62 8.00
C LEU A 624 -6.35 -3.89 9.17
N TYR A 625 -7.08 -3.01 9.85
CA TYR A 625 -6.50 -2.17 10.89
C TYR A 625 -6.29 -2.91 12.21
N THR A 626 -7.10 -3.91 12.55
CA THR A 626 -6.81 -4.81 13.68
C THR A 626 -5.49 -5.55 13.45
N HIS A 627 -5.23 -6.00 12.22
CA HIS A 627 -3.94 -6.60 11.87
C HIS A 627 -2.77 -5.61 12.00
N ILE A 628 -2.93 -4.38 11.49
CA ILE A 628 -1.90 -3.33 11.60
C ILE A 628 -1.67 -2.94 13.07
N ARG A 629 -2.72 -2.80 13.88
CA ARG A 629 -2.58 -2.53 15.32
C ARG A 629 -1.79 -3.62 16.02
N LYS A 630 -2.19 -4.89 15.87
CA LYS A 630 -1.47 -6.03 16.47
C LYS A 630 0.00 -6.09 15.99
N TRP A 631 0.27 -5.78 14.73
CA TRP A 631 1.63 -5.66 14.21
C TRP A 631 2.42 -4.56 14.93
N LEU A 632 1.85 -3.36 15.07
CA LEU A 632 2.49 -2.24 15.75
C LEU A 632 2.70 -2.53 17.24
N GLU A 633 1.74 -3.16 17.92
CA GLU A 633 1.87 -3.59 19.32
C GLU A 633 3.03 -4.55 19.52
N ASN A 634 3.16 -5.55 18.64
CA ASN A 634 4.28 -6.48 18.63
C ASN A 634 5.61 -5.77 18.37
N LYS A 635 5.65 -4.82 17.42
CA LYS A 635 6.86 -4.04 17.09
C LYS A 635 7.27 -3.07 18.18
N ASP A 636 6.29 -2.48 18.85
CA ASP A 636 6.51 -1.60 19.99
C ASP A 636 6.72 -2.37 21.30
N ARG A 637 6.56 -3.70 21.27
CA ARG A 637 6.70 -4.61 22.41
C ARG A 637 5.80 -4.18 23.57
N VAL A 638 4.57 -3.83 23.23
CA VAL A 638 3.54 -3.48 24.21
C VAL A 638 2.55 -4.62 24.38
N TYR A 639 2.13 -4.85 25.62
CA TYR A 639 1.01 -5.71 25.92
C TYR A 639 -0.09 -4.88 26.57
N ALA A 640 -1.34 -5.20 26.24
CA ALA A 640 -2.50 -4.68 26.96
C ALA A 640 -2.68 -5.49 28.25
N ILE A 641 -3.14 -4.84 29.32
CA ILE A 641 -3.69 -5.57 30.47
C ILE A 641 -4.94 -6.27 29.95
N GLU A 642 -5.00 -7.61 30.05
CA GLU A 642 -6.25 -8.35 29.82
C GLU A 642 -7.35 -7.65 30.64
N ASN A 643 -8.40 -7.16 29.99
CA ASN A 643 -9.44 -6.22 30.46
C ASN A 643 -9.26 -4.73 30.09
N GLU A 644 -8.76 -4.35 28.92
CA GLU A 644 -9.23 -3.07 28.35
C GLU A 644 -10.71 -3.24 28.00
N PRO A 645 -11.64 -2.53 28.68
CA PRO A 645 -13.04 -2.59 28.30
C PRO A 645 -13.14 -2.09 26.87
N ILE A 646 -13.75 -2.90 26.01
CA ILE A 646 -14.34 -2.41 24.77
C ILE A 646 -15.18 -1.21 25.19
N ASP A 647 -15.01 -0.08 24.51
CA ASP A 647 -15.77 1.14 24.80
C ASP A 647 -17.26 0.86 24.50
N LEU A 648 -17.97 0.33 25.49
CA LEU A 648 -19.39 -0.01 25.42
C LEU A 648 -20.25 1.27 25.31
N ASP A 649 -19.65 2.43 25.54
CA ASP A 649 -20.28 3.74 25.35
C ASP A 649 -20.11 4.26 23.89
N ASP A 650 -19.34 3.58 23.01
CA ASP A 650 -19.34 3.85 21.57
C ASP A 650 -20.63 3.29 20.95
N PRO A 651 -21.57 4.14 20.49
CA PRO A 651 -22.86 3.71 19.96
C PRO A 651 -22.75 2.85 18.68
N TYR A 652 -21.55 2.77 18.09
CA TYR A 652 -21.31 2.05 16.83
C TYR A 652 -20.58 0.70 17.00
N VAL A 653 -20.27 0.28 18.24
CA VAL A 653 -19.80 -1.08 18.56
C VAL A 653 -21.02 -1.98 18.75
N GLU A 654 -21.36 -2.79 17.73
CA GLU A 654 -22.54 -3.66 17.80
C GLU A 654 -22.25 -4.94 18.61
N LEU A 655 -23.21 -5.37 19.43
CA LEU A 655 -23.14 -6.60 20.27
C LEU A 655 -22.81 -7.89 19.49
N LEU A 656 -23.08 -7.95 18.19
CA LEU A 656 -22.72 -9.09 17.33
C LEU A 656 -21.24 -9.09 16.92
N ASP A 657 -20.58 -7.93 16.93
CA ASP A 657 -19.12 -7.84 16.75
C ASP A 657 -18.39 -8.44 17.97
N LEU A 658 -19.04 -8.49 19.15
CA LEU A 658 -18.51 -9.07 20.40
C LEU A 658 -18.56 -10.60 20.42
N GLU A 659 -19.67 -11.23 20.00
CA GLU A 659 -19.76 -12.71 19.90
C GLU A 659 -18.71 -13.29 18.94
N ASP A 660 -18.34 -12.50 17.93
CA ASP A 660 -17.32 -12.85 16.94
C ASP A 660 -15.88 -12.68 17.44
N GLU A 661 -15.62 -11.84 18.46
CA GLU A 661 -14.31 -11.61 19.10
C GLU A 661 -13.99 -12.68 20.16
N PHE A 662 -14.96 -13.09 20.99
CA PHE A 662 -14.78 -14.15 21.99
C PHE A 662 -14.42 -15.53 21.39
N MET A 663 -14.72 -15.74 20.10
CA MET A 663 -14.38 -16.98 19.38
C MET A 663 -12.98 -16.95 18.75
N ASP A 664 -12.44 -15.76 18.44
CA ASP A 664 -11.11 -15.62 17.83
C ASP A 664 -9.98 -15.77 18.87
N ASP A 665 -10.18 -15.29 20.12
CA ASP A 665 -9.21 -15.44 21.21
C ASP A 665 -9.05 -16.90 21.68
N ALA A 666 -10.10 -17.72 21.54
CA ALA A 666 -10.03 -19.15 21.84
C ALA A 666 -9.25 -19.96 20.77
N ALA A 667 -9.00 -19.38 19.58
CA ALA A 667 -8.35 -20.05 18.47
C ALA A 667 -6.86 -19.67 18.28
N SER A 668 -6.37 -18.62 18.96
CA SER A 668 -5.00 -18.10 18.80
C SER A 668 -3.98 -18.55 19.86
N ASN A 669 -4.37 -19.32 20.88
CA ASN A 669 -3.48 -19.71 21.97
C ASN A 669 -2.93 -21.14 21.86
N ASP A 670 -2.40 -21.53 20.69
CA ASP A 670 -1.58 -22.74 20.57
C ASP A 670 -0.57 -22.59 19.44
N GLU A 671 0.46 -21.75 19.64
CA GLU A 671 1.79 -21.93 19.04
C GLU A 671 2.85 -21.58 20.11
N ASP A 672 3.51 -22.63 20.62
CA ASP A 672 4.82 -22.71 21.28
C ASP A 672 5.17 -21.68 22.38
N VAL A 673 4.63 -21.90 23.58
CA VAL A 673 5.26 -21.42 24.83
C VAL A 673 6.28 -22.47 25.28
N GLU A 674 7.56 -22.27 24.94
CA GLU A 674 8.65 -23.00 25.61
C GLU A 674 8.68 -22.61 27.09
N TYR A 675 8.22 -23.54 27.91
CA TYR A 675 8.24 -23.46 29.37
C TYR A 675 9.70 -23.50 29.86
N ILE A 676 10.32 -22.34 30.08
CA ILE A 676 11.63 -22.27 30.75
C ILE A 676 11.41 -22.64 32.22
N GLY A 677 11.68 -23.92 32.51
CA GLY A 677 11.73 -24.45 33.86
C GLY A 677 12.81 -23.74 34.68
N SER A 678 12.36 -23.16 35.79
CA SER A 678 13.17 -22.67 36.88
C SER A 678 14.11 -23.75 37.43
N GLN A 679 15.43 -23.59 37.28
CA GLN A 679 16.41 -24.21 38.18
C GLN A 679 17.53 -23.23 38.54
N HIS A 680 17.49 -22.85 39.82
CA HIS A 680 18.57 -22.44 40.72
C HIS A 680 19.94 -22.07 40.13
N LEU A 681 20.24 -20.77 40.21
CA LEU A 681 21.58 -20.24 40.38
C LEU A 681 22.19 -20.76 41.69
N SER A 682 23.34 -21.44 41.59
CA SER A 682 24.35 -21.46 42.63
C SER A 682 25.67 -20.99 42.02
N SER A 683 26.27 -20.05 42.73
CA SER A 683 27.52 -19.35 42.46
C SER A 683 28.73 -20.28 42.40
N THR A 684 29.66 -20.01 41.50
CA THR A 684 31.10 -19.88 41.84
C THR A 684 31.84 -19.13 40.74
N SER A 685 32.69 -18.22 41.20
CA SER A 685 33.78 -17.56 40.49
C SER A 685 34.72 -18.57 39.80
N ASP A 686 35.33 -18.19 38.69
CA ASP A 686 36.78 -18.06 38.65
C ASP A 686 37.30 -17.37 37.37
N SER A 687 38.26 -16.49 37.63
CA SER A 687 39.12 -15.80 36.69
C SER A 687 40.05 -16.75 35.93
N SER A 688 40.29 -16.49 34.64
CA SER A 688 41.65 -16.57 34.10
C SER A 688 41.79 -15.83 32.76
N THR A 689 42.75 -14.92 32.78
CA THR A 689 43.48 -14.32 31.67
C THR A 689 44.03 -15.35 30.69
N SER A 690 43.94 -15.07 29.38
CA SER A 690 44.94 -15.52 28.40
C SER A 690 44.98 -14.60 27.18
N THR A 691 46.10 -13.91 27.07
CA THR A 691 46.64 -13.19 25.91
C THR A 691 46.81 -14.09 24.69
N TYR A 692 46.52 -13.59 23.48
CA TYR A 692 47.41 -13.72 22.32
C TYR A 692 47.08 -12.63 21.29
N ARG A 693 48.08 -11.78 21.06
CA ARG A 693 48.25 -10.91 19.89
C ARG A 693 48.56 -11.80 18.68
N ASP A 694 48.08 -11.40 17.51
CA ASP A 694 48.98 -11.18 16.37
C ASP A 694 48.32 -10.25 15.35
N ASP A 695 49.13 -9.28 14.93
CA ASP A 695 48.86 -8.15 14.08
C ASP A 695 48.67 -8.55 12.61
N MET A 696 47.93 -7.74 11.86
CA MET A 696 48.45 -7.22 10.59
C MET A 696 47.71 -5.93 10.19
N ASP A 697 48.53 -4.89 10.13
CA ASP A 697 48.28 -3.50 9.76
C ASP A 697 47.55 -3.31 8.43
N LEU A 698 46.87 -2.15 8.30
CA LEU A 698 47.06 -1.24 7.15
C LEU A 698 46.45 0.15 7.44
N ASP A 699 47.38 1.10 7.67
CA ASP A 699 47.38 2.54 7.46
C ASP A 699 46.09 3.37 7.53
N ILE A 700 46.00 4.12 8.63
CA ILE A 700 45.18 5.33 8.78
C ILE A 700 46.02 6.51 8.27
N GLY A 701 45.60 7.11 7.16
CA GLY A 701 46.05 8.43 6.73
C GLY A 701 44.95 9.45 7.00
N ASP A 702 45.13 10.25 8.06
CA ASP A 702 44.32 11.44 8.35
C ASP A 702 44.39 12.43 7.18
N GLY A 703 43.26 12.63 6.51
CA GLY A 703 43.09 13.56 5.40
C GLY A 703 41.94 14.51 5.69
N ASP A 704 42.31 15.73 6.05
CA ASP A 704 41.49 16.91 6.32
C ASP A 704 40.43 17.15 5.22
N TYR A 705 39.14 16.84 5.50
CA TYR A 705 38.02 17.17 4.63
C TYR A 705 37.56 18.61 4.87
N SER A 706 38.40 19.57 4.49
CA SER A 706 37.99 20.97 4.40
C SER A 706 38.18 21.49 2.96
N GLN A 707 37.04 21.88 2.38
CA GLN A 707 36.88 22.67 1.14
C GLN A 707 37.22 22.01 -0.21
N ALA A 708 36.19 21.62 -0.96
CA ALA A 708 36.19 21.72 -2.42
C ALA A 708 34.75 21.98 -2.95
N PRO A 709 34.54 23.01 -3.80
CA PRO A 709 33.23 23.41 -4.31
C PRO A 709 32.94 22.77 -5.67
N CYS A 710 31.86 21.99 -5.79
CA CYS A 710 31.15 21.78 -7.07
C CYS A 710 29.87 20.94 -6.88
N ILE A 711 28.81 21.58 -6.36
CA ILE A 711 27.45 21.12 -6.58
C ILE A 711 27.00 21.66 -7.94
N ASP A 712 26.48 20.79 -8.81
CA ASP A 712 25.73 21.21 -9.99
C ASP A 712 24.58 22.15 -9.55
N ARG A 713 24.59 23.40 -10.03
CA ARG A 713 23.56 24.41 -9.72
C ARG A 713 22.14 23.95 -10.06
N ASN A 714 21.97 22.94 -10.92
CA ASN A 714 20.65 22.38 -11.25
C ASN A 714 20.18 21.27 -10.29
N GLN A 715 21.08 20.62 -9.53
CA GLN A 715 20.69 19.67 -8.47
C GLN A 715 20.51 20.35 -7.10
N GLN A 716 21.08 21.53 -6.91
CA GLN A 716 20.99 22.31 -5.68
C GLN A 716 19.57 22.81 -5.35
N ARG A 717 18.62 22.76 -6.30
CA ARG A 717 17.21 23.14 -6.06
C ARG A 717 16.31 22.02 -5.53
N ARG A 718 16.81 20.79 -5.34
CA ARG A 718 15.98 19.66 -4.86
C ARG A 718 16.58 18.85 -3.71
N ILE A 719 17.69 19.29 -3.15
CA ILE A 719 18.36 18.58 -2.06
C ILE A 719 18.71 19.65 -1.03
N TRP A 720 18.09 19.61 0.15
CA TRP A 720 18.32 20.49 1.31
C TRP A 720 17.72 21.92 1.24
N ALA A 721 16.39 22.01 1.36
CA ALA A 721 15.79 23.06 2.17
C ALA A 721 15.48 22.46 3.55
N THR A 722 16.50 22.38 4.41
CA THR A 722 16.31 22.42 5.86
C THR A 722 15.73 23.79 6.17
N ILE A 723 14.44 23.85 6.51
CA ILE A 723 13.88 25.04 7.14
C ILE A 723 14.36 25.01 8.59
N ASP A 724 15.27 25.92 8.90
CA ASP A 724 15.52 26.40 10.24
C ASP A 724 14.24 27.09 10.75
N LEU A 725 13.65 26.57 11.84
CA LEU A 725 12.50 27.16 12.52
C LEU A 725 12.91 27.78 13.87
N THR A 726 14.15 28.23 14.02
CA THR A 726 14.62 28.92 15.25
C THR A 726 14.73 30.44 15.14
N GLY A 727 14.05 31.07 14.18
CA GLY A 727 13.97 32.53 14.07
C GLY A 727 12.62 33.12 14.48
N ASP A 728 12.57 33.62 15.72
CA ASP A 728 11.54 34.39 16.46
C ASP A 728 10.10 33.88 16.52
#